data_AF-A0A961FL77-F1
#
_entry.id   AF-A0A961FL77-F1
#
_cell.length_a   1.000
_cell.length_b   1.000
_cell.length_c   1.000
_cell.angle_alpha   90.00
_cell.angle_beta   90.00
_cell.angle_gamma   90.00
#
_symmetry.space_group_name_H-M   'P 1'
#
loop_
_entity.id
_entity.type
_entity.pdbx_description
1 polymer ?
#
loop_
_entity_poly.entity_id
_entity_poly.type
_entity_poly.pdbx_seq_one_letter_code
_entity_poly.pdbx_strand_id
1 'polypeptide(L)'
;MLTSCLRAFLVSASLLGGIASAQTVVFNDTFGAGSTINSNPTNPAAPLIDRTAYQQVTAKTFNPNPPTLAAGHLRYGIVSTSSGFSSIEALFTQYPVTLSNVGEYIELTVVFTNQAGILTANANGTLMCALHDGSQSQPVAGGLNATSDTYATGGNAANWAGYISRILYTGGNHQICSRAAQGAVARCQDVLYNFNNPSASTIGSLTVSSLGALSVGQQYTLVFRVTKTAASAVTIASALYQGADTNGTQVFTQSVVSSSIPVSTFDALAIGYRETGSVASTMDVNSIKVVTTASTTVVPVISTQPTSQTVTVGDPVSFSVLADGGGAALSYQWKKDGNDISGATAASYSIASAAAGDAASYTVVVTDAAGSTTSNAAVLTVSTGAVAPVITAQPTAQTALVGDSATFTASFSGTAPNAAQWQKSTNGGTTYSDISGATGTTSPTSYTIPSAALSDAALYRVVVTNSVGSATSDGAALTVNEMPAITAQPVGSTITPGSSHTLSITATGSPTPTYQWKLNGVNISGATSSSYTIPNASGANAGFYTCTASNVVGSVTSSSAYVGVLSALTVSTLTPAPAGTGLNRDVLLKITFSGNVTAGSTGRIRIYDQSAPATPVETLDMSTAVPITQFSVPYRYMLKTISGQAFAYQPILINGNTATICPRSSTVLAYNKTYYVTIEPGAILDSTGATWGGISDPSAWTFTTKAAGPAAGATTLNVAADGTGDFDTVQGAVDFIPYSPANTIPRSITIQDGTYTEIVRLRSGQNLVTMQGQSRAGTTIQYLTNNNTAGQLSALGASFSSVGQRSVFGSEPNDFTLQNLTLRNSTPYTGPQAECFWGGNNAQRMTVNEVNILSYQDTIMTNGGV
;
A
#
# COMPACT_ATOMS: atom_id res chain seq x y z
N MET A 1 65.09 -23.98 4.65
CA MET A 1 65.85 -22.84 4.07
C MET A 1 66.75 -22.27 5.16
N LEU A 2 68.05 -22.21 4.93
CA LEU A 2 68.99 -21.43 5.76
C LEU A 2 68.79 -19.95 5.45
N THR A 3 68.54 -19.09 6.45
CA THR A 3 69.03 -17.70 6.62
C THR A 3 68.26 -16.95 7.73
N SER A 4 68.47 -17.30 9.01
CA SER A 4 67.98 -16.46 10.14
C SER A 4 68.82 -16.56 11.43
N CYS A 5 69.69 -17.57 11.58
CA CYS A 5 70.50 -17.78 12.79
C CYS A 5 71.76 -16.90 12.85
N LEU A 6 71.63 -15.56 12.73
CA LEU A 6 72.76 -14.64 12.94
C LEU A 6 72.35 -13.19 13.32
N ARG A 7 71.64 -12.99 14.45
CA ARG A 7 71.51 -11.65 15.06
C ARG A 7 71.06 -11.58 16.54
N ALA A 8 71.30 -12.63 17.34
CA ALA A 8 70.85 -12.70 18.75
C ALA A 8 71.99 -12.57 19.80
N PHE A 9 73.20 -12.16 19.40
CA PHE A 9 74.37 -12.09 20.28
C PHE A 9 75.17 -10.81 20.03
N LEU A 10 74.57 -9.63 20.35
CA LEU A 10 75.28 -8.32 20.41
C LEU A 10 74.43 -7.14 20.95
N VAL A 11 73.68 -7.32 22.06
CA VAL A 11 73.21 -6.18 22.90
C VAL A 11 73.24 -6.55 24.39
N SER A 12 74.44 -6.66 24.94
CA SER A 12 74.66 -6.83 26.39
C SER A 12 75.77 -5.89 26.86
N ALA A 13 75.59 -4.60 26.58
CA ALA A 13 76.49 -3.51 26.97
C ALA A 13 75.81 -2.11 26.90
N SER A 14 74.63 -1.95 27.53
CA SER A 14 73.96 -0.64 27.62
C SER A 14 73.04 -0.43 28.85
N LEU A 15 72.94 -1.39 29.77
CA LEU A 15 72.06 -1.30 30.95
C LEU A 15 72.71 -0.61 32.18
N LEU A 16 73.62 0.34 31.94
CA LEU A 16 74.25 1.18 32.95
C LEU A 16 74.26 2.66 32.52
N GLY A 17 73.15 3.11 31.93
CA GLY A 17 72.78 4.52 31.94
C GLY A 17 71.96 4.80 33.19
N GLY A 18 72.43 5.71 34.06
CA GLY A 18 71.68 6.10 35.25
C GLY A 18 70.28 6.59 34.86
N ILE A 19 69.25 6.12 35.57
CA ILE A 19 67.87 6.54 35.35
C ILE A 19 67.80 8.04 35.64
N ALA A 20 67.81 8.85 34.57
CA ALA A 20 67.58 10.28 34.69
C ALA A 20 66.16 10.44 35.24
N SER A 21 66.02 10.94 36.49
CA SER A 21 64.71 11.16 37.09
C SER A 21 63.94 12.13 36.20
N ALA A 22 62.89 11.65 35.54
CA ALA A 22 62.10 12.47 34.62
C ALA A 22 61.46 13.60 35.43
N GLN A 23 61.87 14.84 35.16
CA GLN A 23 61.23 16.01 35.74
C GLN A 23 59.79 16.08 35.23
N THR A 24 58.83 15.85 36.12
CA THR A 24 57.41 15.99 35.81
C THR A 24 57.02 17.44 36.03
N VAL A 25 56.73 18.14 34.94
CA VAL A 25 56.19 19.50 34.98
C VAL A 25 54.71 19.39 35.32
N VAL A 26 54.38 19.57 36.60
CA VAL A 26 53.03 19.41 37.14
C VAL A 26 52.13 20.61 36.82
N PHE A 27 52.76 21.76 36.62
CA PHE A 27 52.10 22.98 36.19
C PHE A 27 53.09 23.80 35.37
N ASN A 28 52.66 24.35 34.24
CA ASN A 28 53.45 25.34 33.50
C ASN A 28 52.50 26.21 32.70
N ASP A 29 52.43 27.48 33.04
CA ASP A 29 51.51 28.39 32.39
C ASP A 29 52.17 29.75 32.11
N THR A 30 51.86 30.29 30.94
CA THR A 30 52.34 31.59 30.46
C THR A 30 51.17 32.57 30.39
N PHE A 31 51.43 33.80 30.81
CA PHE A 31 50.48 34.90 30.84
C PHE A 31 50.86 35.91 29.75
N GLY A 32 49.86 36.44 29.06
CA GLY A 32 50.08 37.39 27.96
C GLY A 32 50.64 38.72 28.46
N ALA A 33 51.33 39.45 27.58
CA ALA A 33 51.78 40.82 27.86
C ALA A 33 50.58 41.69 28.28
N GLY A 34 50.69 42.42 29.39
CA GLY A 34 49.59 43.15 30.01
C GLY A 34 48.87 42.42 31.15
N SER A 35 49.34 41.23 31.56
CA SER A 35 48.92 40.55 32.80
C SER A 35 49.52 41.25 34.04
N THR A 36 49.10 42.49 34.27
CA THR A 36 49.71 43.39 35.24
C THR A 36 49.20 43.16 36.66
N ILE A 37 50.10 43.24 37.65
CA ILE A 37 49.74 43.40 39.07
C ILE A 37 49.32 44.88 39.27
N ASN A 38 48.17 45.29 38.75
CA ASN A 38 47.62 46.63 38.96
C ASN A 38 46.09 46.69 38.84
N SER A 39 45.46 47.59 39.59
CA SER A 39 44.02 47.80 39.64
C SER A 39 43.48 48.57 38.41
N ASN A 40 43.34 47.86 37.29
CA ASN A 40 42.50 48.10 36.10
C ASN A 40 42.45 49.53 35.48
N PRO A 41 42.70 49.65 34.17
CA PRO A 41 41.59 50.03 33.27
C PRO A 41 41.69 49.29 31.92
N THR A 42 40.72 48.48 31.51
CA THR A 42 39.44 49.00 31.00
C THR A 42 38.26 48.03 31.13
N ASN A 43 38.35 46.94 31.91
CA ASN A 43 37.27 46.20 32.63
C ASN A 43 37.77 44.78 33.02
N PRO A 44 38.20 44.59 34.28
CA PRO A 44 37.30 43.99 35.29
C PRO A 44 37.03 44.93 36.47
N ALA A 45 35.94 44.69 37.20
CA ALA A 45 35.42 45.59 38.25
C ALA A 45 36.47 46.04 39.29
N ALA A 46 36.37 47.30 39.71
CA ALA A 46 37.30 47.93 40.66
C ALA A 46 37.21 47.31 42.08
N PRO A 47 38.34 47.14 42.79
CA PRO A 47 38.33 46.77 44.21
C PRO A 47 37.70 47.88 45.05
N LEU A 48 36.83 47.51 46.00
CA LEU A 48 36.32 48.41 47.03
C LEU A 48 37.22 48.34 48.28
N ILE A 49 37.24 49.40 49.07
CA ILE A 49 38.19 49.66 50.18
C ILE A 49 38.19 48.59 51.29
N ASP A 50 37.19 47.71 51.33
CA ASP A 50 36.98 46.67 52.34
C ASP A 50 37.08 45.21 51.82
N ARG A 51 37.31 44.98 50.53
CA ARG A 51 37.30 43.62 49.94
C ARG A 51 38.48 43.32 49.01
N THR A 52 39.10 42.16 49.21
CA THR A 52 40.21 41.65 48.41
C THR A 52 39.79 41.28 46.99
N ALA A 53 40.42 41.90 45.99
CA ALA A 53 40.24 41.54 44.60
C ALA A 53 41.19 40.39 44.21
N TYR A 54 40.67 39.17 44.28
CA TYR A 54 41.29 38.02 43.62
C TYR A 54 40.85 37.98 42.16
N GLN A 55 41.80 37.94 41.23
CA GLN A 55 41.48 37.57 39.85
C GLN A 55 41.49 36.05 39.76
N GLN A 56 40.38 35.43 40.16
CA GLN A 56 40.18 33.99 40.01
C GLN A 56 40.16 33.66 38.51
N VAL A 57 41.16 32.94 38.02
CA VAL A 57 41.29 32.55 36.61
C VAL A 57 40.37 31.35 36.33
N THR A 58 39.05 31.57 36.42
CA THR A 58 38.03 30.52 36.37
C THR A 58 37.75 30.00 34.95
N ALA A 59 38.40 30.56 33.92
CA ALA A 59 38.10 30.32 32.51
C ALA A 59 39.35 30.01 31.63
N LYS A 60 40.46 29.58 32.22
CA LYS A 60 41.66 29.14 31.46
C LYS A 60 41.85 27.63 31.59
N THR A 61 41.99 26.96 30.45
CA THR A 61 42.27 25.52 30.38
C THR A 61 43.76 25.28 30.63
N PHE A 62 44.12 24.68 31.76
CA PHE A 62 45.51 24.38 32.11
C PHE A 62 46.10 23.26 31.23
N ASN A 63 47.41 23.28 30.98
CA ASN A 63 48.07 22.42 29.99
C ASN A 63 49.52 22.07 30.42
N PRO A 64 49.97 20.79 30.48
CA PRO A 64 49.26 19.51 30.37
C PRO A 64 49.20 18.70 31.69
N ASN A 65 48.58 17.52 31.62
CA ASN A 65 48.25 16.57 32.71
C ASN A 65 49.43 15.59 32.98
N PRO A 66 49.69 15.02 34.20
CA PRO A 66 48.95 15.12 35.48
C PRO A 66 49.78 15.54 36.73
N PRO A 67 49.17 15.75 37.91
CA PRO A 67 47.74 15.85 38.21
C PRO A 67 47.25 17.31 38.14
N THR A 68 46.00 17.48 37.69
CA THR A 68 45.38 18.81 37.54
C THR A 68 45.15 19.52 38.87
N LEU A 69 45.78 20.69 39.03
CA LEU A 69 45.25 21.78 39.84
C LEU A 69 43.83 22.13 39.33
N ALA A 70 42.79 21.77 40.09
CA ALA A 70 41.42 22.08 39.69
C ALA A 70 41.11 23.59 39.72
N ALA A 71 40.00 24.00 39.10
CA ALA A 71 39.64 25.41 38.95
C ALA A 71 39.49 26.13 40.30
N GLY A 72 40.20 27.26 40.47
CA GLY A 72 40.22 28.04 41.71
C GLY A 72 41.29 27.61 42.74
N HIS A 73 42.18 26.68 42.39
CA HIS A 73 43.28 26.21 43.23
C HIS A 73 44.63 26.93 42.95
N LEU A 74 44.83 27.46 41.74
CA LEU A 74 45.75 28.59 41.53
C LEU A 74 44.99 29.89 41.85
N ARG A 75 45.55 30.73 42.72
CA ARG A 75 44.93 32.00 43.13
C ARG A 75 45.92 33.15 43.00
N TYR A 76 45.44 34.23 42.42
CA TYR A 76 46.17 35.47 42.29
C TYR A 76 45.31 36.61 42.86
N GLY A 77 45.89 37.46 43.70
CA GLY A 77 45.14 38.50 44.39
C GLY A 77 46.00 39.65 44.90
N ILE A 78 45.40 40.84 44.89
CA ILE A 78 45.95 42.07 45.45
C ILE A 78 45.08 42.50 46.63
N VAL A 79 45.71 42.84 47.76
CA VAL A 79 45.02 43.38 48.93
C VAL A 79 45.22 44.89 48.94
N SER A 80 44.18 45.66 48.57
CA SER A 80 44.22 47.12 48.66
C SER A 80 44.03 47.60 50.10
N THR A 81 45.15 47.76 50.82
CA THR A 81 45.21 48.57 52.05
C THR A 81 46.33 49.60 51.92
N SER A 82 46.39 50.57 52.85
CA SER A 82 47.38 51.65 52.86
C SER A 82 48.85 51.23 53.04
N SER A 83 49.12 49.91 53.15
CA SER A 83 50.42 49.30 52.95
C SER A 83 50.29 48.15 51.93
N GLY A 84 50.59 48.44 50.66
CA GLY A 84 50.31 47.55 49.54
C GLY A 84 51.06 46.21 49.58
N PHE A 85 50.37 45.14 49.18
CA PHE A 85 50.90 43.78 49.08
C PHE A 85 50.26 43.03 47.90
N SER A 86 51.07 42.22 47.23
CA SER A 86 50.68 41.42 46.07
C SER A 86 51.20 40.00 46.21
N SER A 87 50.32 39.00 46.04
CA SER A 87 50.66 37.58 46.20
C SER A 87 50.27 36.71 45.02
N ILE A 88 51.09 35.69 44.79
CA ILE A 88 50.92 34.65 43.79
C ILE A 88 50.88 33.31 44.55
N GLU A 89 49.77 32.58 44.52
CA GLU A 89 49.57 31.37 45.33
C GLU A 89 49.15 30.16 44.49
N ALA A 90 49.86 29.03 44.65
CA ALA A 90 49.46 27.74 44.10
C ALA A 90 49.12 26.77 45.25
N LEU A 91 47.85 26.34 45.32
CA LEU A 91 47.35 25.42 46.34
C LEU A 91 46.99 24.07 45.69
N PHE A 92 47.47 22.95 46.22
CA PHE A 92 47.20 21.58 45.80
C PHE A 92 46.20 20.93 46.77
N THR A 93 44.92 21.25 46.62
CA THR A 93 43.90 21.02 47.67
C THR A 93 43.24 19.63 47.67
N GLN A 94 43.54 18.76 46.71
CA GLN A 94 42.92 17.41 46.63
C GLN A 94 43.90 16.25 46.88
N TYR A 95 45.19 16.44 46.61
CA TYR A 95 46.24 15.45 46.89
C TYR A 95 47.54 16.16 47.30
N PRO A 96 48.11 15.85 48.48
CA PRO A 96 49.42 16.34 48.91
C PRO A 96 50.55 15.92 47.95
N VAL A 97 51.44 16.84 47.61
CA VAL A 97 52.70 16.50 46.93
C VAL A 97 53.65 15.88 47.96
N THR A 98 53.85 14.56 47.86
CA THR A 98 54.70 13.81 48.79
C THR A 98 56.14 13.80 48.29
N LEU A 99 57.07 14.40 49.04
CA LEU A 99 58.49 14.15 48.83
C LEU A 99 58.84 12.87 49.59
N SER A 100 58.85 11.75 48.87
CA SER A 100 59.04 10.41 49.42
C SER A 100 60.53 10.11 49.60
N ASN A 101 61.32 10.34 48.55
CA ASN A 101 62.72 9.95 48.46
C ASN A 101 63.67 11.14 48.65
N VAL A 102 64.90 10.85 49.10
CA VAL A 102 65.98 11.85 49.18
C VAL A 102 66.43 12.23 47.76
N GLY A 103 66.50 13.54 47.48
CA GLY A 103 66.77 14.10 46.17
C GLY A 103 65.52 14.57 45.41
N GLU A 104 64.33 14.15 45.83
CA GLU A 104 63.08 14.68 45.26
C GLU A 104 62.88 16.14 45.68
N TYR A 105 62.32 16.95 44.77
CA TYR A 105 62.07 18.37 45.04
C TYR A 105 60.77 18.88 44.43
N ILE A 106 60.24 19.93 45.04
CA ILE A 106 59.23 20.81 44.46
C ILE A 106 59.95 22.11 44.07
N GLU A 107 59.78 22.56 42.83
CA GLU A 107 60.26 23.85 42.36
C GLU A 107 59.09 24.70 41.86
N LEU A 108 59.08 25.98 42.23
CA LEU A 108 58.23 27.02 41.65
C LEU A 108 59.13 28.07 40.98
N THR A 109 58.93 28.27 39.68
CA THR A 109 59.64 29.27 38.88
C THR A 109 58.65 30.32 38.40
N VAL A 110 58.96 31.59 38.62
CA VAL A 110 58.15 32.76 38.26
C VAL A 110 58.98 33.70 37.39
N VAL A 111 58.53 33.95 36.16
CA VAL A 111 59.14 34.93 35.27
C VAL A 111 58.33 36.22 35.35
N PHE A 112 58.99 37.37 35.55
CA PHE A 112 58.33 38.66 35.69
C PHE A 112 59.11 39.82 35.07
N THR A 113 58.40 40.85 34.60
CA THR A 113 59.00 42.12 34.14
C THR A 113 58.80 43.22 35.18
N ASN A 114 59.89 43.93 35.48
CA ASN A 114 59.94 45.04 36.45
C ASN A 114 59.45 46.35 35.80
N GLN A 115 58.15 46.63 35.83
CA GLN A 115 57.53 47.72 35.05
C GLN A 115 57.71 49.12 35.67
N ALA A 116 57.71 49.23 37.00
CA ALA A 116 58.15 50.42 37.73
C ALA A 116 59.22 49.96 38.74
N GLY A 117 60.39 50.59 38.72
CA GLY A 117 61.66 50.08 39.27
C GLY A 117 61.69 49.81 40.77
N ILE A 118 61.01 48.75 41.20
CA ILE A 118 60.61 48.53 42.59
C ILE A 118 61.02 47.12 43.03
N LEU A 119 62.34 46.91 42.91
CA LEU A 119 63.15 46.14 43.85
C LEU A 119 64.40 47.00 44.13
N THR A 120 64.22 48.05 44.95
CA THR A 120 65.27 49.03 45.32
C THR A 120 65.57 48.97 46.81
N ALA A 121 66.80 49.30 47.18
CA ALA A 121 67.38 49.02 48.51
C ALA A 121 66.73 49.74 49.71
N ASN A 122 65.77 50.65 49.50
CA ASN A 122 65.22 51.53 50.55
C ASN A 122 63.75 51.28 50.90
N ALA A 123 63.10 50.27 50.31
CA ALA A 123 61.80 49.78 50.75
C ALA A 123 61.96 48.42 51.45
N ASN A 124 61.25 48.19 52.57
CA ASN A 124 61.30 46.93 53.30
C ASN A 124 60.44 45.84 52.61
N GLY A 125 60.86 45.47 51.40
CA GLY A 125 60.25 44.45 50.53
C GLY A 125 60.50 43.04 51.06
N THR A 126 59.46 42.30 51.42
CA THR A 126 59.56 40.92 51.92
C THR A 126 59.04 39.93 50.87
N LEU A 127 59.85 38.93 50.50
CA LEU A 127 59.50 37.81 49.61
C LEU A 127 59.09 36.58 50.41
N MET A 128 57.79 36.42 50.64
CA MET A 128 57.20 35.42 51.53
C MET A 128 56.94 34.11 50.80
N CYS A 129 57.04 32.98 51.49
CA CYS A 129 56.58 31.68 51.02
C CYS A 129 55.82 30.93 52.13
N ALA A 130 55.29 29.74 51.80
CA ALA A 130 54.61 28.85 52.73
C ALA A 130 54.62 27.40 52.20
N LEU A 131 54.57 26.44 53.12
CA LEU A 131 54.30 25.02 52.88
C LEU A 131 53.26 24.55 53.90
N HIS A 132 52.32 23.69 53.50
CA HIS A 132 51.21 23.20 54.32
C HIS A 132 51.23 21.67 54.47
N ASP A 133 50.88 21.16 55.66
CA ASP A 133 50.77 19.73 55.97
C ASP A 133 49.39 19.16 55.63
N GLY A 134 49.30 18.32 54.60
CA GLY A 134 48.06 17.67 54.16
C GLY A 134 47.56 16.50 55.00
N SER A 135 48.29 16.07 56.03
CA SER A 135 47.82 15.00 56.92
C SER A 135 46.79 15.47 57.97
N GLN A 136 46.56 16.79 58.06
CA GLN A 136 45.69 17.41 59.05
C GLN A 136 44.43 18.04 58.45
N SER A 137 43.46 18.38 59.29
CA SER A 137 42.25 19.08 58.86
C SER A 137 42.60 20.44 58.24
N GLN A 138 42.06 20.72 57.05
CA GLN A 138 42.16 22.02 56.36
C GLN A 138 41.98 23.20 57.35
N PRO A 139 42.81 24.26 57.25
CA PRO A 139 42.88 25.33 58.25
C PRO A 139 41.54 26.04 58.41
N VAL A 140 41.20 26.36 59.66
CA VAL A 140 39.92 27.00 60.02
C VAL A 140 39.88 28.45 59.53
N ALA A 141 38.68 28.88 59.13
CA ALA A 141 38.30 30.25 58.76
C ALA A 141 39.18 31.37 59.35
N GLY A 142 39.85 32.15 58.49
CA GLY A 142 40.75 33.25 58.89
C GLY A 142 41.77 33.67 57.82
N GLY A 143 42.00 32.83 56.82
CA GLY A 143 42.74 33.13 55.57
C GLY A 143 42.04 32.53 54.33
N LEU A 144 40.72 32.40 54.40
CA LEU A 144 39.88 31.66 53.46
C LEU A 144 38.45 32.27 53.47
N ASN A 145 37.63 31.94 52.46
CA ASN A 145 36.22 32.36 52.37
C ASN A 145 35.40 31.91 53.60
N ALA A 146 35.31 32.78 54.61
CA ALA A 146 34.40 32.65 55.74
C ALA A 146 33.60 33.95 55.90
N THR A 147 32.29 33.79 56.03
CA THR A 147 31.27 34.83 55.87
C THR A 147 31.14 35.76 57.08
N SER A 148 32.12 36.63 57.32
CA SER A 148 31.96 37.80 58.20
C SER A 148 32.88 38.96 57.78
N ASP A 149 32.28 40.07 57.35
CA ASP A 149 32.96 41.29 56.88
C ASP A 149 33.66 42.04 58.04
N THR A 150 34.85 41.60 58.46
CA THR A 150 35.74 42.45 59.29
C THR A 150 37.20 42.00 59.19
N TYR A 151 37.99 42.68 58.35
CA TYR A 151 39.45 42.57 58.38
C TYR A 151 39.99 43.21 59.66
N ALA A 152 40.75 42.45 60.46
CA ALA A 152 41.45 42.99 61.61
C ALA A 152 42.57 43.95 61.14
N THR A 153 42.37 45.25 61.37
CA THR A 153 43.29 46.33 61.01
C THR A 153 44.53 46.33 61.92
N GLY A 154 45.47 45.42 61.64
CA GLY A 154 46.72 45.26 62.39
C GLY A 154 47.80 44.57 61.55
N GLY A 155 48.40 45.32 60.64
CA GLY A 155 49.26 44.77 59.58
C GLY A 155 50.55 44.10 60.05
N ASN A 156 50.57 42.77 60.02
CA ASN A 156 51.73 41.88 59.87
C ASN A 156 51.24 40.53 59.33
N ALA A 157 52.11 39.69 58.77
CA ALA A 157 51.74 38.41 58.13
C ALA A 157 51.31 37.28 59.10
N ALA A 158 50.72 37.64 60.24
CA ALA A 158 50.41 36.77 61.37
C ALA A 158 49.29 35.75 61.11
N ASN A 159 48.72 35.69 59.89
CA ASN A 159 47.69 34.71 59.50
C ASN A 159 48.19 33.68 58.46
N TRP A 160 49.47 33.73 58.05
CA TRP A 160 50.06 32.76 57.11
C TRP A 160 50.54 31.48 57.81
N ALA A 161 50.14 30.32 57.32
CA ALA A 161 50.33 29.02 57.98
C ALA A 161 51.53 28.20 57.43
N GLY A 162 52.66 28.84 57.09
CA GLY A 162 53.85 28.13 56.56
C GLY A 162 55.17 28.91 56.71
N TYR A 163 56.26 28.34 56.18
CA TYR A 163 57.62 28.89 56.30
C TYR A 163 57.85 30.12 55.42
N ILE A 164 58.13 31.26 56.06
CA ILE A 164 58.31 32.56 55.42
C ILE A 164 59.80 32.82 55.20
N SER A 165 60.23 32.99 53.95
CA SER A 165 61.48 33.70 53.66
C SER A 165 61.30 35.21 53.87
N ARG A 166 62.33 35.90 54.34
CA ARG A 166 62.35 37.35 54.49
C ARG A 166 63.69 37.93 54.09
N ILE A 167 63.67 38.61 52.95
CA ILE A 167 64.72 39.53 52.57
C ILE A 167 64.48 40.85 53.32
N LEU A 168 65.53 41.37 53.98
CA LEU A 168 65.45 42.63 54.72
C LEU A 168 66.58 43.56 54.27
N TYR A 169 66.20 44.62 53.56
CA TYR A 169 67.17 45.51 52.91
C TYR A 169 67.70 46.61 53.85
N THR A 170 67.07 46.83 55.00
CA THR A 170 67.64 47.67 56.07
C THR A 170 68.62 46.89 56.93
N GLY A 171 69.93 47.11 56.72
CA GLY A 171 70.99 46.61 57.59
C GLY A 171 71.65 45.27 57.20
N GLY A 172 71.33 44.70 56.02
CA GLY A 172 72.11 43.62 55.42
C GLY A 172 71.94 42.21 56.00
N ASN A 173 70.86 41.93 56.73
CA ASN A 173 70.59 40.61 57.32
C ASN A 173 69.34 39.97 56.71
N HIS A 174 69.45 38.73 56.22
CA HIS A 174 68.33 37.94 55.67
C HIS A 174 67.92 36.86 56.68
N GLN A 175 66.63 36.53 56.76
CA GLN A 175 66.09 35.59 57.75
C GLN A 175 65.00 34.68 57.15
N ILE A 176 64.94 33.43 57.59
CA ILE A 176 63.86 32.48 57.28
C ILE A 176 63.14 32.12 58.59
N CYS A 177 61.82 32.21 58.58
CA CYS A 177 60.99 32.45 59.76
C CYS A 177 59.70 31.58 59.76
N SER A 178 59.06 31.43 60.92
CA SER A 178 57.67 30.91 61.06
C SER A 178 56.75 31.95 61.78
N ARG A 179 55.43 31.75 61.94
CA ARG A 179 54.40 32.70 62.50
C ARG A 179 54.44 32.89 64.06
N ALA A 180 53.51 32.33 64.85
CA ALA A 180 53.59 32.07 66.30
C ALA A 180 52.65 30.90 66.73
N ALA A 181 53.02 30.11 67.74
CA ALA A 181 52.22 28.97 68.26
C ALA A 181 50.97 29.42 69.05
N GLN A 182 49.84 28.72 68.90
CA GLN A 182 48.54 29.09 69.49
C GLN A 182 47.94 27.96 70.34
N GLY A 183 47.31 28.34 71.46
CA GLY A 183 46.92 27.42 72.51
C GLY A 183 45.70 26.54 72.21
N ALA A 184 45.89 25.23 72.36
CA ALA A 184 44.92 24.21 72.81
C ALA A 184 43.44 24.31 72.32
N VAL A 185 43.22 24.33 71.00
CA VAL A 185 42.06 23.64 70.40
C VAL A 185 42.58 22.84 69.21
N ALA A 186 42.23 21.56 69.11
CA ALA A 186 43.00 20.57 68.35
C ALA A 186 42.89 20.68 66.80
N ARG A 187 43.60 21.65 66.20
CA ARG A 187 44.05 21.67 64.79
C ARG A 187 45.38 22.47 64.67
N CYS A 188 46.43 21.82 64.17
CA CYS A 188 47.74 22.36 63.75
C CYS A 188 48.55 23.29 64.72
N GLN A 189 49.69 22.77 65.22
CA GLN A 189 50.80 23.49 65.90
C GLN A 189 52.11 22.96 65.24
N ASP A 190 53.15 23.72 64.85
CA ASP A 190 54.02 24.65 65.60
C ASP A 190 54.80 25.68 64.74
N VAL A 191 55.18 26.83 65.33
CA VAL A 191 55.31 28.11 64.60
C VAL A 191 56.05 29.24 65.43
N LEU A 192 57.07 30.02 64.96
CA LEU A 192 57.52 31.35 65.55
C LEU A 192 58.41 32.37 64.72
N TYR A 193 58.18 33.70 64.87
CA TYR A 193 59.09 34.86 64.62
C TYR A 193 58.76 36.13 65.44
N ASN A 194 59.79 36.92 65.83
CA ASN A 194 59.73 38.40 65.92
C ASN A 194 61.14 39.03 66.00
N PHE A 195 61.27 40.32 65.66
CA PHE A 195 62.39 41.16 66.10
C PHE A 195 62.39 41.31 67.64
N ASN A 196 63.57 41.21 68.27
CA ASN A 196 63.86 41.50 69.70
C ASN A 196 63.27 40.56 70.78
N ASN A 197 63.14 39.24 70.55
CA ASN A 197 63.17 38.24 71.66
C ASN A 197 63.57 36.84 71.14
N PRO A 198 64.33 35.99 71.88
CA PRO A 198 65.17 34.94 71.29
C PRO A 198 64.53 33.54 71.23
N SER A 199 63.21 33.41 71.25
CA SER A 199 62.52 32.12 71.43
C SER A 199 62.15 31.36 70.15
N ALA A 200 62.65 31.78 68.97
CA ALA A 200 62.35 31.15 67.69
C ALA A 200 63.43 30.15 67.27
N SER A 201 63.03 28.96 66.84
CA SER A 201 63.92 28.00 66.17
C SER A 201 64.14 28.42 64.72
N THR A 202 65.20 29.17 64.45
CA THR A 202 65.59 29.57 63.09
C THR A 202 65.96 28.34 62.26
N ILE A 203 65.47 28.27 61.02
CA ILE A 203 65.93 27.29 60.04
C ILE A 203 67.28 27.78 59.49
N GLY A 204 68.35 27.46 60.21
CA GLY A 204 69.73 27.83 59.88
C GLY A 204 70.07 29.32 60.02
N SER A 205 71.35 29.66 59.79
CA SER A 205 71.88 31.03 59.76
C SER A 205 72.58 31.28 58.43
N LEU A 206 72.50 32.50 57.88
CA LEU A 206 72.93 32.77 56.51
C LEU A 206 73.60 34.13 56.36
N THR A 207 74.77 34.15 55.71
CA THR A 207 75.54 35.37 55.41
C THR A 207 75.12 35.95 54.06
N VAL A 208 75.04 37.28 53.97
CA VAL A 208 74.31 37.99 52.90
C VAL A 208 75.24 38.70 51.91
N SER A 209 74.91 38.61 50.62
CA SER A 209 75.36 39.55 49.58
C SER A 209 74.26 40.59 49.29
N SER A 210 74.63 41.87 49.27
CA SER A 210 73.68 42.97 48.99
C SER A 210 73.27 42.99 47.51
N LEU A 211 71.97 42.97 47.24
CA LEU A 211 71.43 43.13 45.88
C LEU A 211 71.34 44.61 45.49
N GLY A 212 71.83 44.95 44.29
CA GLY A 212 71.65 46.28 43.69
C GLY A 212 70.23 46.48 43.14
N ALA A 213 69.84 47.72 42.85
CA ALA A 213 68.52 48.02 42.29
C ALA A 213 68.31 47.33 40.92
N LEU A 214 67.16 46.67 40.73
CA LEU A 214 66.83 46.04 39.46
C LEU A 214 66.37 47.06 38.41
N SER A 215 66.84 46.89 37.18
CA SER A 215 66.53 47.77 36.03
C SER A 215 65.06 47.70 35.62
N VAL A 216 64.48 48.85 35.28
CA VAL A 216 63.10 48.99 34.78
C VAL A 216 62.98 48.42 33.36
N GLY A 217 61.83 47.82 33.05
CA GLY A 217 61.51 47.18 31.76
C GLY A 217 62.25 45.86 31.51
N GLN A 218 63.13 45.44 32.43
CA GLN A 218 63.87 44.17 32.33
C GLN A 218 63.06 43.02 32.94
N GLN A 219 63.22 41.85 32.33
CA GLN A 219 62.62 40.61 32.77
C GLN A 219 63.59 39.82 33.65
N TYR A 220 63.04 39.17 34.69
CA TYR A 220 63.75 38.36 35.65
C TYR A 220 63.03 37.05 35.90
N THR A 221 63.77 36.03 36.27
CA THR A 221 63.25 34.69 36.61
C THR A 221 63.63 34.37 38.05
N LEU A 222 62.62 34.29 38.93
CA LEU A 222 62.77 33.82 40.31
C LEU A 222 62.49 32.32 40.36
N VAL A 223 63.41 31.55 40.91
CA VAL A 223 63.26 30.13 41.21
C VAL A 223 63.22 29.95 42.72
N PHE A 224 62.26 29.18 43.21
CA PHE A 224 62.18 28.73 44.59
C PHE A 224 62.06 27.21 44.63
N ARG A 225 62.95 26.52 45.35
CA ARG A 225 63.03 25.06 45.36
C ARG A 225 63.09 24.52 46.78
N VAL A 226 62.30 23.49 47.05
CA VAL A 226 62.31 22.71 48.30
C VAL A 226 62.67 21.27 47.96
N THR A 227 63.86 20.84 48.37
CA THR A 227 64.43 19.51 48.08
C THR A 227 64.49 18.68 49.35
N LYS A 228 63.99 17.44 49.34
CA LYS A 228 64.17 16.51 50.46
C LYS A 228 65.61 16.00 50.50
N THR A 229 66.33 16.26 51.58
CA THR A 229 67.75 15.92 51.74
C THR A 229 68.01 14.82 52.78
N ALA A 230 67.04 14.52 53.64
CA ALA A 230 66.99 13.30 54.43
C ALA A 230 65.52 12.91 54.72
N ALA A 231 65.29 11.81 55.42
CA ALA A 231 63.94 11.36 55.80
C ALA A 231 63.11 12.44 56.55
N SER A 232 63.78 13.29 57.34
CA SER A 232 63.19 14.38 58.13
C SER A 232 63.86 15.74 57.88
N ALA A 233 64.52 15.92 56.72
CA ALA A 233 65.25 17.14 56.38
C ALA A 233 64.96 17.61 54.96
N VAL A 234 64.87 18.93 54.79
CA VAL A 234 64.69 19.60 53.49
C VAL A 234 65.67 20.76 53.34
N THR A 235 66.14 20.98 52.12
CA THR A 235 66.86 22.19 51.72
C THR A 235 65.91 23.12 51.00
N ILE A 236 65.84 24.37 51.43
CA ILE A 236 65.03 25.43 50.83
C ILE A 236 65.98 26.42 50.16
N ALA A 237 65.84 26.61 48.85
CA ALA A 237 66.69 27.49 48.05
C ALA A 237 65.87 28.49 47.23
N SER A 238 66.40 29.70 47.05
CA SER A 238 65.83 30.74 46.21
C SER A 238 66.91 31.40 45.35
N ALA A 239 66.63 31.62 44.07
CA ALA A 239 67.59 32.21 43.13
C ALA A 239 66.87 33.13 42.14
N LEU A 240 67.43 34.30 41.89
CA LEU A 240 66.91 35.26 40.91
C LEU A 240 67.93 35.40 39.77
N TYR A 241 67.43 35.31 38.53
CA TYR A 241 68.19 35.42 37.30
C TYR A 241 67.67 36.60 36.47
N GLN A 242 68.56 37.34 35.80
CA GLN A 242 68.17 38.38 34.85
C GLN A 242 67.96 37.76 33.47
N GLY A 243 66.71 37.69 33.01
CA GLY A 243 66.30 37.03 31.79
C GLY A 243 64.96 36.29 31.93
N ALA A 244 64.49 35.76 30.81
CA ALA A 244 63.22 35.00 30.68
C ALA A 244 63.29 33.57 31.26
N ASP A 245 64.49 33.11 31.63
CA ASP A 245 64.75 31.80 32.19
C ASP A 245 65.94 31.82 33.16
N THR A 246 66.37 30.63 33.60
CA THR A 246 67.51 30.42 34.51
C THR A 246 68.88 30.42 33.83
N ASN A 247 68.95 30.65 32.52
CA ASN A 247 70.22 30.71 31.77
C ASN A 247 70.82 32.13 31.77
N GLY A 248 70.03 33.13 32.18
CA GLY A 248 70.48 34.50 32.37
C GLY A 248 71.40 34.69 33.57
N THR A 249 71.97 35.89 33.74
CA THR A 249 72.89 36.20 34.84
C THR A 249 72.21 36.04 36.19
N GLN A 250 72.73 35.17 37.06
CA GLN A 250 72.22 35.01 38.42
C GLN A 250 72.54 36.25 39.25
N VAL A 251 71.51 37.03 39.59
CA VAL A 251 71.65 38.28 40.36
C VAL A 251 71.52 38.06 41.87
N PHE A 252 70.87 36.98 42.29
CA PHE A 252 70.76 36.58 43.70
C PHE A 252 70.65 35.05 43.85
N THR A 253 71.19 34.52 44.94
CA THR A 253 71.00 33.11 45.34
C THR A 253 71.10 32.95 46.85
N GLN A 254 70.32 32.04 47.40
CA GLN A 254 70.29 31.69 48.82
C GLN A 254 69.83 30.24 48.98
N SER A 255 70.38 29.51 49.95
CA SER A 255 69.98 28.14 50.27
C SER A 255 70.21 27.85 51.74
N VAL A 256 69.24 27.18 52.39
CA VAL A 256 69.33 26.77 53.80
C VAL A 256 68.82 25.35 53.99
N VAL A 257 69.37 24.62 54.96
CA VAL A 257 68.96 23.25 55.29
C VAL A 257 68.18 23.26 56.61
N SER A 258 67.03 22.59 56.62
CA SER A 258 66.24 22.32 57.82
C SER A 258 66.34 20.84 58.19
N SER A 259 66.68 20.56 59.45
CA SER A 259 66.85 19.20 59.98
C SER A 259 65.74 18.75 60.94
N SER A 260 64.69 19.56 61.10
CA SER A 260 63.62 19.33 62.09
C SER A 260 62.25 19.84 61.59
N ILE A 261 61.85 19.41 60.39
CA ILE A 261 60.49 19.65 59.85
C ILE A 261 59.71 18.33 59.81
N PRO A 262 58.55 18.23 60.49
CA PRO A 262 57.77 17.00 60.55
C PRO A 262 56.71 16.93 59.43
N VAL A 263 57.12 16.76 58.17
CA VAL A 263 56.21 16.34 57.08
C VAL A 263 56.94 15.59 55.96
N SER A 264 56.26 14.58 55.42
CA SER A 264 56.61 13.95 54.14
C SER A 264 55.77 14.47 52.96
N THR A 265 54.78 15.33 53.24
CA THR A 265 53.67 15.73 52.36
C THR A 265 53.46 17.25 52.38
N PHE A 266 53.25 17.86 51.20
CA PHE A 266 53.08 19.31 51.04
C PHE A 266 51.89 19.69 50.14
N ASP A 267 51.02 20.58 50.61
CA ASP A 267 49.74 20.88 49.93
C ASP A 267 49.67 22.25 49.26
N ALA A 268 50.68 23.11 49.42
CA ALA A 268 50.68 24.44 48.81
C ALA A 268 52.09 25.00 48.69
N LEU A 269 52.30 25.85 47.68
CA LEU A 269 53.50 26.66 47.54
C LEU A 269 53.10 28.05 47.03
N ALA A 270 53.31 29.06 47.88
CA ALA A 270 53.00 30.46 47.60
C ALA A 270 54.27 31.30 47.50
N ILE A 271 54.25 32.37 46.71
CA ILE A 271 55.25 33.45 46.71
C ILE A 271 54.54 34.80 46.74
N GLY A 272 54.81 35.62 47.75
CA GLY A 272 54.24 36.96 47.88
C GLY A 272 55.29 38.06 48.02
N TYR A 273 55.03 39.23 47.43
CA TYR A 273 55.84 40.43 47.63
C TYR A 273 55.03 41.47 48.41
N ARG A 274 55.57 41.91 49.55
CA ARG A 274 54.97 42.96 50.40
C ARG A 274 55.90 44.16 50.48
N GLU A 275 55.37 45.34 50.21
CA GLU A 275 56.06 46.61 50.49
C GLU A 275 55.62 47.22 51.83
N THR A 276 56.41 48.16 52.34
CA THR A 276 56.05 48.95 53.53
C THR A 276 56.36 50.41 53.26
N GLY A 277 55.47 51.11 52.55
CA GLY A 277 55.65 52.50 52.12
C GLY A 277 54.62 52.92 51.07
N SER A 278 54.61 54.21 50.73
CA SER A 278 53.59 54.83 49.86
C SER A 278 54.12 55.13 48.45
N VAL A 279 54.55 54.10 47.71
CA VAL A 279 54.89 54.16 46.28
C VAL A 279 54.13 53.06 45.51
N ALA A 280 53.75 53.35 44.27
CA ALA A 280 52.94 52.44 43.46
C ALA A 280 53.83 51.43 42.69
N SER A 281 53.88 50.19 43.18
CA SER A 281 54.67 49.08 42.65
C SER A 281 53.96 48.35 41.51
N THR A 282 54.60 48.18 40.35
CA THR A 282 54.07 47.37 39.25
C THR A 282 55.08 46.32 38.78
N MET A 283 54.62 45.07 38.81
CA MET A 283 55.30 43.89 38.29
C MET A 283 54.32 43.19 37.34
N ASP A 284 54.80 42.70 36.21
CA ASP A 284 54.00 41.86 35.32
C ASP A 284 54.49 40.42 35.45
N VAL A 285 53.60 39.47 35.76
CA VAL A 285 53.96 38.05 35.83
C VAL A 285 53.75 37.44 34.45
N ASN A 286 54.84 36.94 33.85
CA ASN A 286 54.86 36.41 32.49
C ASN A 286 54.69 34.89 32.45
N SER A 287 55.16 34.15 33.45
CA SER A 287 54.89 32.72 33.56
C SER A 287 55.08 32.20 34.98
N ILE A 288 54.43 31.07 35.26
CA ILE A 288 54.55 30.30 36.49
C ILE A 288 54.70 28.82 36.13
N LYS A 289 55.71 28.16 36.68
CA LYS A 289 55.99 26.73 36.46
C LYS A 289 56.22 26.02 37.80
N VAL A 290 55.55 24.88 38.01
CA VAL A 290 55.83 23.94 39.10
C VAL A 290 56.38 22.63 38.54
N VAL A 291 57.49 22.16 39.12
CA VAL A 291 58.13 20.88 38.77
C VAL A 291 58.23 20.01 40.01
N THR A 292 57.92 18.72 39.84
CA THR A 292 58.22 17.66 40.81
C THR A 292 58.99 16.54 40.12
N THR A 293 59.91 15.89 40.82
CA THR A 293 60.44 14.58 40.39
C THR A 293 59.59 13.46 40.99
N ALA A 294 58.85 12.74 40.14
CA ALA A 294 58.11 11.55 40.54
C ALA A 294 59.00 10.30 40.38
N SER A 295 59.04 9.46 41.41
CA SER A 295 59.67 8.14 41.33
C SER A 295 58.69 7.10 40.77
N THR A 296 59.07 6.41 39.69
CA THR A 296 58.26 5.33 39.10
C THR A 296 58.55 3.99 39.76
N THR A 297 57.62 3.50 40.58
CA THR A 297 57.50 2.06 40.85
C THR A 297 56.91 1.39 39.60
N VAL A 298 57.70 0.59 38.90
CA VAL A 298 57.23 -0.15 37.71
C VAL A 298 56.47 -1.38 38.18
N VAL A 299 55.14 -1.34 38.06
CA VAL A 299 54.27 -2.52 38.20
C VAL A 299 54.46 -3.49 37.01
N PRO A 300 54.09 -4.77 37.11
CA PRO A 300 54.33 -5.75 36.04
C PRO A 300 53.72 -5.32 34.70
N VAL A 301 54.50 -5.30 33.63
CA VAL A 301 54.01 -4.93 32.29
C VAL A 301 53.69 -6.19 31.51
N ILE A 302 52.40 -6.39 31.18
CA ILE A 302 51.94 -7.49 30.33
C ILE A 302 52.25 -7.14 28.86
N SER A 303 53.35 -7.70 28.34
CA SER A 303 53.86 -7.50 26.98
C SER A 303 53.21 -8.41 25.95
N THR A 304 52.56 -9.51 26.37
CA THR A 304 51.66 -10.30 25.51
C THR A 304 50.37 -10.59 26.26
N GLN A 305 49.27 -10.08 25.73
CA GLN A 305 47.91 -10.25 26.26
C GLN A 305 47.35 -11.64 25.90
N PRO A 306 46.43 -12.20 26.70
CA PRO A 306 45.78 -13.44 26.34
C PRO A 306 44.80 -13.18 25.19
N THR A 307 44.70 -14.12 24.24
CA THR A 307 43.85 -13.99 23.06
C THR A 307 42.52 -14.71 23.26
N SER A 308 41.42 -14.07 22.87
CA SER A 308 40.10 -14.71 22.78
C SER A 308 40.16 -15.92 21.83
N GLN A 309 39.50 -17.01 22.19
CA GLN A 309 39.52 -18.28 21.45
C GLN A 309 38.12 -18.87 21.33
N THR A 310 37.87 -19.57 20.22
CA THR A 310 36.63 -20.32 19.97
C THR A 310 36.99 -21.79 19.77
N VAL A 311 36.39 -22.67 20.57
CA VAL A 311 36.66 -24.12 20.57
C VAL A 311 35.36 -24.91 20.65
N THR A 312 35.39 -26.19 20.31
CA THR A 312 34.23 -27.09 20.45
C THR A 312 34.21 -27.71 21.84
N VAL A 313 33.03 -28.15 22.32
CA VAL A 313 32.94 -28.98 23.53
C VAL A 313 33.82 -30.23 23.37
N GLY A 314 34.74 -30.44 24.32
CA GLY A 314 35.73 -31.52 24.30
C GLY A 314 37.13 -31.11 23.84
N ASP A 315 37.28 -29.99 23.11
CA ASP A 315 38.58 -29.51 22.66
C ASP A 315 39.40 -28.91 23.84
N PRO A 316 40.74 -29.07 23.86
CA PRO A 316 41.60 -28.37 24.81
C PRO A 316 41.77 -26.90 24.42
N VAL A 317 41.85 -26.00 25.40
CA VAL A 317 42.12 -24.57 25.19
C VAL A 317 43.11 -24.04 26.23
N SER A 318 43.97 -23.10 25.83
CA SER A 318 44.93 -22.46 26.74
C SER A 318 45.03 -20.97 26.50
N PHE A 319 44.94 -20.20 27.59
CA PHE A 319 45.28 -18.79 27.63
C PHE A 319 46.68 -18.63 28.23
N SER A 320 47.42 -17.61 27.81
CA SER A 320 48.77 -17.32 28.29
C SER A 320 49.05 -15.83 28.24
N VAL A 321 49.87 -15.35 29.17
CA VAL A 321 50.43 -14.01 29.15
C VAL A 321 51.94 -14.05 29.20
N LEU A 322 52.57 -13.05 28.59
CA LEU A 322 53.96 -12.69 28.86
C LEU A 322 53.95 -11.38 29.63
N ALA A 323 54.65 -11.33 30.76
CA ALA A 323 54.77 -10.17 31.60
C ALA A 323 56.21 -10.00 32.11
N ASP A 324 56.64 -8.75 32.26
CA ASP A 324 57.95 -8.38 32.79
C ASP A 324 57.78 -7.52 34.05
N GLY A 325 58.42 -7.93 35.15
CA GLY A 325 58.47 -7.22 36.43
C GLY A 325 59.80 -6.51 36.68
N GLY A 326 60.57 -6.20 35.64
CA GLY A 326 61.86 -5.52 35.77
C GLY A 326 62.91 -6.33 36.55
N GLY A 327 62.77 -7.66 36.56
CA GLY A 327 63.60 -8.58 37.34
C GLY A 327 63.01 -9.03 38.69
N ALA A 328 61.85 -8.52 39.11
CA ALA A 328 61.14 -9.01 40.29
C ALA A 328 60.44 -10.36 40.03
N ALA A 329 60.20 -11.14 41.09
CA ALA A 329 59.44 -12.39 41.01
C ALA A 329 57.94 -12.09 40.82
N LEU A 330 57.36 -12.59 39.72
CA LEU A 330 55.96 -12.40 39.39
C LEU A 330 55.06 -13.50 39.98
N SER A 331 53.90 -13.10 40.46
CA SER A 331 52.78 -13.98 40.82
C SER A 331 51.60 -13.74 39.88
N TYR A 332 50.81 -14.78 39.62
CA TYR A 332 49.67 -14.75 38.70
C TYR A 332 48.41 -15.25 39.42
N GLN A 333 47.25 -14.72 39.04
CA GLN A 333 45.95 -15.27 39.42
C GLN A 333 44.96 -15.10 38.27
N TRP A 334 44.54 -16.20 37.64
CA TRP A 334 43.52 -16.18 36.61
C TRP A 334 42.12 -16.03 37.20
N LYS A 335 41.26 -15.32 36.47
CA LYS A 335 39.87 -15.04 36.82
C LYS A 335 38.94 -15.44 35.68
N LYS A 336 37.75 -15.90 36.04
CA LYS A 336 36.62 -16.19 35.14
C LYS A 336 35.46 -15.27 35.52
N ASP A 337 35.06 -14.40 34.60
CA ASP A 337 34.03 -13.36 34.80
C ASP A 337 34.27 -12.54 36.09
N GLY A 338 35.55 -12.22 36.37
CA GLY A 338 36.00 -11.46 37.54
C GLY A 338 36.28 -12.27 38.82
N ASN A 339 35.84 -13.52 38.89
CA ASN A 339 36.03 -14.40 40.06
C ASN A 339 37.32 -15.23 39.95
N ASP A 340 38.05 -15.41 41.05
CA ASP A 340 39.32 -16.14 41.06
C ASP A 340 39.14 -17.63 40.76
N ILE A 341 39.92 -18.14 39.82
CA ILE A 341 39.99 -19.57 39.50
C ILE A 341 40.98 -20.22 40.48
N SER A 342 40.47 -21.06 41.37
CA SER A 342 41.28 -21.72 42.42
C SER A 342 42.46 -22.50 41.82
N GLY A 343 43.68 -22.20 42.30
CA GLY A 343 44.92 -22.87 41.87
C GLY A 343 45.49 -22.42 40.52
N ALA A 344 44.82 -21.52 39.79
CA ALA A 344 45.29 -21.02 38.50
C ALA A 344 46.30 -19.86 38.66
N THR A 345 47.51 -20.19 39.13
CA THR A 345 48.54 -19.21 39.52
C THR A 345 49.80 -19.20 38.64
N ALA A 346 49.71 -19.71 37.41
CA ALA A 346 50.80 -19.72 36.43
C ALA A 346 50.61 -18.66 35.33
N ALA A 347 51.66 -18.38 34.55
CA ALA A 347 51.60 -17.48 33.41
C ALA A 347 50.67 -17.96 32.27
N SER A 348 50.22 -19.21 32.31
CA SER A 348 49.17 -19.77 31.47
C SER A 348 48.09 -20.48 32.29
N TYR A 349 46.89 -20.56 31.73
CA TYR A 349 45.77 -21.33 32.25
C TYR A 349 45.16 -22.14 31.11
N SER A 350 45.01 -23.44 31.32
CA SER A 350 44.52 -24.38 30.31
C SER A 350 43.35 -25.21 30.81
N ILE A 351 42.35 -25.40 29.95
CA ILE A 351 41.21 -26.28 30.17
C ILE A 351 41.41 -27.47 29.22
N ALA A 352 41.60 -28.67 29.76
CA ALA A 352 41.98 -29.85 28.97
C ALA A 352 40.88 -30.40 28.05
N SER A 353 39.62 -30.08 28.34
CA SER A 353 38.44 -30.46 27.57
C SER A 353 37.33 -29.44 27.89
N ALA A 354 37.14 -28.46 27.03
CA ALA A 354 36.18 -27.36 27.26
C ALA A 354 34.74 -27.88 27.36
N ALA A 355 33.99 -27.42 28.36
CA ALA A 355 32.55 -27.63 28.47
C ALA A 355 31.77 -26.35 28.12
N ALA A 356 30.47 -26.47 27.81
CA ALA A 356 29.63 -25.30 27.50
C ALA A 356 29.62 -24.25 28.63
N GLY A 357 29.74 -24.69 29.90
CA GLY A 357 29.88 -23.80 31.06
C GLY A 357 31.23 -23.09 31.19
N ASP A 358 32.21 -23.38 30.34
CA ASP A 358 33.51 -22.70 30.30
C ASP A 358 33.54 -21.44 29.44
N ALA A 359 32.51 -21.22 28.61
CA ALA A 359 32.35 -19.99 27.84
C ALA A 359 32.19 -18.79 28.78
N ALA A 360 33.19 -17.91 28.80
CA ALA A 360 33.35 -16.83 29.79
C ALA A 360 34.44 -15.84 29.37
N SER A 361 34.53 -14.71 30.09
CA SER A 361 35.66 -13.78 30.01
C SER A 361 36.77 -14.21 30.97
N TYR A 362 37.96 -14.45 30.44
CA TYR A 362 39.15 -14.79 31.21
C TYR A 362 40.13 -13.61 31.28
N THR A 363 40.54 -13.26 32.49
CA THR A 363 41.61 -12.29 32.74
C THR A 363 42.65 -12.90 33.68
N VAL A 364 43.85 -12.33 33.73
CA VAL A 364 44.86 -12.67 34.74
C VAL A 364 45.38 -11.42 35.41
N VAL A 365 45.47 -11.46 36.73
CA VAL A 365 46.15 -10.43 37.52
C VAL A 365 47.58 -10.89 37.71
N VAL A 366 48.53 -10.07 37.29
CA VAL A 366 49.97 -10.28 37.48
C VAL A 366 50.46 -9.30 38.53
N THR A 367 51.06 -9.81 39.61
CA THR A 367 51.41 -9.02 40.80
C THR A 367 52.86 -9.25 41.22
N ASP A 368 53.54 -8.17 41.57
CA ASP A 368 54.83 -8.15 42.26
C ASP A 368 54.76 -7.26 43.52
N ALA A 369 55.92 -6.93 44.10
CA ALA A 369 56.01 -6.07 45.28
C ALA A 369 55.75 -4.56 45.00
N ALA A 370 55.76 -4.14 43.73
CA ALA A 370 55.47 -2.77 43.31
C ALA A 370 53.97 -2.57 42.97
N GLY A 371 53.27 -3.62 42.57
CA GLY A 371 51.81 -3.61 42.42
C GLY A 371 51.27 -4.72 41.52
N SER A 372 50.03 -4.54 41.04
CA SER A 372 49.33 -5.53 40.20
C SER A 372 48.80 -4.93 38.89
N THR A 373 49.00 -5.63 37.78
CA THR A 373 48.44 -5.32 36.46
C THR A 373 47.48 -6.42 36.04
N THR A 374 46.27 -6.07 35.62
CA THR A 374 45.29 -7.03 35.07
C THR A 374 45.39 -7.06 33.55
N SER A 375 45.30 -8.24 32.95
CA SER A 375 45.27 -8.40 31.49
C SER A 375 43.99 -7.84 30.87
N ASN A 376 44.01 -7.64 29.55
CA ASN A 376 42.80 -7.56 28.76
C ASN A 376 41.98 -8.86 28.92
N ALA A 377 40.66 -8.74 28.73
CA ALA A 377 39.74 -9.87 28.70
C ALA A 377 39.92 -10.71 27.43
N ALA A 378 40.30 -11.97 27.61
CA ALA A 378 40.23 -13.00 26.57
C ALA A 378 38.90 -13.74 26.69
N VAL A 379 38.06 -13.66 25.67
CA VAL A 379 36.76 -14.34 25.68
C VAL A 379 36.93 -15.77 25.17
N LEU A 380 36.51 -16.75 25.96
CA LEU A 380 36.33 -18.12 25.50
C LEU A 380 34.91 -18.29 24.97
N THR A 381 34.78 -18.67 23.70
CA THR A 381 33.52 -19.15 23.13
C THR A 381 33.59 -20.66 22.99
N VAL A 382 32.78 -21.40 23.77
CA VAL A 382 32.67 -22.86 23.61
C VAL A 382 31.41 -23.18 22.81
N SER A 383 31.59 -23.73 21.61
CA SER A 383 30.51 -24.15 20.72
C SER A 383 30.17 -25.62 20.92
N THR A 384 28.89 -25.97 20.84
CA THR A 384 28.43 -27.38 20.89
C THR A 384 28.60 -28.12 19.56
N GLY A 385 29.35 -27.55 18.61
CA GLY A 385 29.47 -28.04 17.25
C GLY A 385 28.29 -27.61 16.35
N ALA A 386 28.47 -27.80 15.04
CA ALA A 386 27.38 -27.57 14.09
C ALA A 386 26.40 -28.76 14.13
N VAL A 387 25.11 -28.45 14.06
CA VAL A 387 24.02 -29.43 14.06
C VAL A 387 23.43 -29.52 12.65
N ALA A 388 23.25 -30.74 12.14
CA ALA A 388 22.63 -30.99 10.84
C ALA A 388 21.18 -30.44 10.77
N PRO A 389 20.63 -30.16 9.57
CA PRO A 389 19.28 -29.65 9.45
C PRO A 389 18.26 -30.71 9.89
N VAL A 390 17.13 -30.28 10.43
CA VAL A 390 15.99 -31.13 10.76
C VAL A 390 14.71 -30.39 10.35
N ILE A 391 13.80 -31.06 9.65
CA ILE A 391 12.48 -30.50 9.33
C ILE A 391 11.63 -30.52 10.61
N THR A 392 11.19 -29.34 11.05
CA THR A 392 10.39 -29.13 12.26
C THR A 392 8.91 -28.88 11.96
N ALA A 393 8.56 -28.50 10.72
CA ALA A 393 7.19 -28.53 10.21
C ALA A 393 7.19 -28.94 8.72
N GLN A 394 6.38 -29.96 8.40
CA GLN A 394 6.21 -30.46 7.04
C GLN A 394 5.33 -29.52 6.20
N PRO A 395 5.53 -29.45 4.87
CA PRO A 395 4.59 -28.77 3.99
C PRO A 395 3.24 -29.48 3.93
N THR A 396 2.17 -28.70 3.85
CA THR A 396 0.79 -29.18 3.78
C THR A 396 0.28 -29.19 2.34
N ALA A 397 -0.54 -30.18 2.00
CA ALA A 397 -1.17 -30.26 0.68
C ALA A 397 -2.05 -29.03 0.41
N GLN A 398 -2.02 -28.56 -0.84
CA GLN A 398 -2.72 -27.36 -1.31
C GLN A 398 -3.75 -27.74 -2.37
N THR A 399 -4.86 -27.01 -2.40
CA THR A 399 -5.83 -27.04 -3.51
C THR A 399 -6.02 -25.62 -4.01
N ALA A 400 -5.84 -25.41 -5.32
CA ALA A 400 -5.98 -24.11 -5.97
C ALA A 400 -6.88 -24.23 -7.21
N LEU A 401 -7.47 -23.12 -7.65
CA LEU A 401 -8.06 -23.05 -8.98
C LEU A 401 -7.00 -22.67 -10.02
N VAL A 402 -7.23 -23.00 -11.29
CA VAL A 402 -6.42 -22.49 -12.39
C VAL A 402 -6.40 -20.96 -12.35
N GLY A 403 -5.22 -20.38 -12.28
CA GLY A 403 -5.02 -18.93 -12.14
C GLY A 403 -4.64 -18.48 -10.73
N ASP A 404 -5.07 -19.20 -9.68
CA ASP A 404 -4.83 -18.83 -8.28
C ASP A 404 -3.40 -19.14 -7.82
N SER A 405 -2.95 -18.48 -6.75
CA SER A 405 -1.67 -18.77 -6.12
C SER A 405 -1.73 -19.95 -5.15
N ALA A 406 -0.75 -20.86 -5.22
CA ALA A 406 -0.56 -21.92 -4.23
C ALA A 406 0.81 -21.77 -3.53
N THR A 407 0.85 -21.89 -2.20
CA THR A 407 2.10 -21.74 -1.43
C THR A 407 2.33 -22.92 -0.50
N PHE A 408 3.50 -23.54 -0.63
CA PHE A 408 4.02 -24.52 0.32
C PHE A 408 4.96 -23.82 1.30
N THR A 409 4.86 -24.17 2.58
CA THR A 409 5.74 -23.67 3.66
C THR A 409 6.32 -24.84 4.43
N ALA A 410 7.58 -24.73 4.85
CA ALA A 410 8.23 -25.73 5.69
C ALA A 410 9.16 -25.04 6.69
N SER A 411 9.20 -25.55 7.92
CA SER A 411 10.10 -25.06 8.97
C SER A 411 11.21 -26.07 9.21
N PHE A 412 12.40 -25.56 9.50
CA PHE A 412 13.56 -26.36 9.86
C PHE A 412 14.38 -25.73 11.00
N SER A 413 15.17 -26.55 11.67
CA SER A 413 16.28 -26.15 12.54
C SER A 413 17.61 -26.64 11.95
N GLY A 414 18.75 -26.14 12.44
CA GLY A 414 20.09 -26.53 11.99
C GLY A 414 21.05 -25.35 12.06
N THR A 415 22.33 -25.61 12.31
CA THR A 415 23.34 -24.54 12.40
C THR A 415 23.54 -23.89 11.03
N ALA A 416 23.47 -22.56 10.97
CA ALA A 416 23.68 -21.80 9.74
C ALA A 416 25.15 -21.87 9.27
N PRO A 417 25.44 -21.73 7.96
CA PRO A 417 24.50 -21.47 6.86
C PRO A 417 23.70 -22.71 6.46
N ASN A 418 22.38 -22.55 6.32
CA ASN A 418 21.49 -23.56 5.75
C ASN A 418 21.14 -23.17 4.32
N ALA A 419 20.98 -24.16 3.44
CA ALA A 419 20.52 -24.00 2.06
C ALA A 419 19.31 -24.90 1.83
N ALA A 420 18.13 -24.30 1.72
CA ALA A 420 16.88 -24.94 1.33
C ALA A 420 16.72 -24.89 -0.19
N GLN A 421 16.30 -26.00 -0.80
CA GLN A 421 15.99 -26.15 -2.22
C GLN A 421 14.67 -26.91 -2.36
N TRP A 422 13.67 -26.30 -2.99
CA TRP A 422 12.39 -26.95 -3.27
C TRP A 422 12.48 -27.85 -4.51
N GLN A 423 11.77 -28.97 -4.48
CA GLN A 423 11.76 -29.98 -5.54
C GLN A 423 10.33 -30.38 -5.91
N LYS A 424 10.07 -30.63 -7.21
CA LYS A 424 8.79 -31.11 -7.76
C LYS A 424 8.92 -32.58 -8.17
N SER A 425 7.86 -33.36 -7.96
CA SER A 425 7.71 -34.72 -8.50
C SER A 425 6.39 -34.86 -9.26
N THR A 426 6.49 -35.22 -10.54
CA THR A 426 5.37 -35.47 -11.45
C THR A 426 4.99 -36.95 -11.58
N ASN A 427 5.71 -37.84 -10.88
CA ASN A 427 5.54 -39.30 -10.95
C ASN A 427 5.20 -39.91 -9.58
N GLY A 428 4.30 -39.26 -8.83
CA GLY A 428 3.78 -39.75 -7.56
C GLY A 428 4.81 -39.85 -6.43
N GLY A 429 5.90 -39.08 -6.50
CA GLY A 429 6.98 -39.10 -5.50
C GLY A 429 8.12 -40.07 -5.80
N THR A 430 8.09 -40.78 -6.94
CA THR A 430 9.15 -41.74 -7.31
C THR A 430 10.50 -41.06 -7.53
N THR A 431 10.51 -39.90 -8.19
CA THR A 431 11.69 -39.04 -8.36
C THR A 431 11.32 -37.58 -8.17
N TYR A 432 12.24 -36.79 -7.63
CA TYR A 432 12.09 -35.35 -7.44
C TYR A 432 13.20 -34.61 -8.18
N SER A 433 12.87 -33.46 -8.77
CA SER A 433 13.82 -32.58 -9.46
C SER A 433 13.78 -31.19 -8.85
N ASP A 434 14.94 -30.54 -8.76
CA ASP A 434 15.06 -29.18 -8.22
C ASP A 434 14.25 -28.18 -9.05
N ILE A 435 13.50 -27.33 -8.35
CA ILE A 435 12.78 -26.22 -8.96
C ILE A 435 13.77 -25.05 -9.05
N SER A 436 14.11 -24.65 -10.27
CA SER A 436 15.07 -23.57 -10.53
C SER A 436 14.69 -22.28 -9.80
N GLY A 437 15.63 -21.71 -9.05
CA GLY A 437 15.44 -20.48 -8.28
C GLY A 437 14.63 -20.61 -6.97
N ALA A 438 14.03 -21.77 -6.69
CA ALA A 438 13.23 -21.98 -5.48
C ALA A 438 14.09 -22.33 -4.26
N THR A 439 14.95 -21.38 -3.86
CA THR A 439 15.92 -21.54 -2.77
C THR A 439 15.63 -20.63 -1.58
N GLY A 440 16.21 -20.95 -0.42
CA GLY A 440 16.15 -20.09 0.77
C GLY A 440 17.22 -20.45 1.80
N THR A 441 17.50 -19.55 2.74
CA THR A 441 18.53 -19.75 3.79
C THR A 441 17.98 -19.65 5.22
N THR A 442 16.73 -19.19 5.36
CA THR A 442 16.05 -18.96 6.63
C THR A 442 14.87 -19.91 6.83
N SER A 443 14.48 -20.10 8.09
CA SER A 443 13.33 -20.88 8.52
C SER A 443 12.25 -19.93 9.06
N PRO A 444 10.97 -20.06 8.65
CA PRO A 444 10.46 -20.98 7.63
C PRO A 444 10.94 -20.63 6.21
N THR A 445 10.95 -21.62 5.32
CA THR A 445 11.11 -21.47 3.88
C THR A 445 9.78 -21.71 3.18
N SER A 446 9.58 -21.08 2.03
CA SER A 446 8.34 -21.18 1.26
C SER A 446 8.61 -21.25 -0.24
N TYR A 447 7.76 -21.99 -0.96
CA TYR A 447 7.69 -21.94 -2.41
C TYR A 447 6.26 -21.61 -2.85
N THR A 448 6.12 -20.54 -3.62
CA THR A 448 4.83 -20.04 -4.14
C THR A 448 4.79 -20.22 -5.65
N ILE A 449 3.73 -20.85 -6.14
CA ILE A 449 3.30 -20.84 -7.53
C ILE A 449 2.32 -19.66 -7.64
N PRO A 450 2.66 -18.54 -8.30
CA PRO A 450 1.83 -17.33 -8.27
C PRO A 450 0.51 -17.47 -9.03
N SER A 451 0.46 -18.36 -10.02
CA SER A 451 -0.71 -18.65 -10.84
C SER A 451 -0.63 -20.11 -11.29
N ALA A 452 -1.46 -20.97 -10.70
CA ALA A 452 -1.40 -22.41 -10.89
C ALA A 452 -2.00 -22.83 -12.24
N ALA A 453 -1.33 -23.74 -12.94
CA ALA A 453 -1.87 -24.43 -14.11
C ALA A 453 -2.12 -25.92 -13.79
N LEU A 454 -2.92 -26.61 -14.62
CA LEU A 454 -3.16 -28.06 -14.44
C LEU A 454 -1.87 -28.90 -14.47
N SER A 455 -0.83 -28.42 -15.17
CA SER A 455 0.53 -28.99 -15.19
C SER A 455 1.32 -28.84 -13.89
N ASP A 456 0.80 -28.09 -12.92
CA ASP A 456 1.38 -27.93 -11.59
C ASP A 456 0.84 -28.92 -10.56
N ALA A 457 -0.22 -29.68 -10.89
CA ALA A 457 -0.67 -30.78 -10.06
C ALA A 457 0.45 -31.85 -9.92
N ALA A 458 1.09 -31.90 -8.75
CA ALA A 458 2.33 -32.62 -8.48
C ALA A 458 2.59 -32.73 -6.96
N LEU A 459 3.60 -33.49 -6.55
CA LEU A 459 4.12 -33.42 -5.18
C LEU A 459 5.29 -32.43 -5.08
N TYR A 460 5.30 -31.62 -4.02
CA TYR A 460 6.32 -30.63 -3.71
C TYR A 460 6.97 -30.93 -2.36
N ARG A 461 8.29 -30.90 -2.28
CA ARG A 461 9.06 -31.08 -1.04
C ARG A 461 10.22 -30.10 -0.96
N VAL A 462 10.83 -29.94 0.20
CA VAL A 462 12.07 -29.18 0.37
C VAL A 462 13.20 -30.07 0.89
N VAL A 463 14.41 -29.84 0.38
CA VAL A 463 15.66 -30.40 0.93
C VAL A 463 16.44 -29.26 1.55
N VAL A 464 16.83 -29.39 2.82
CA VAL A 464 17.62 -28.39 3.55
C VAL A 464 18.97 -29.00 3.89
N THR A 465 20.06 -28.33 3.51
CA THR A 465 21.44 -28.82 3.66
C THR A 465 22.31 -27.79 4.39
N ASN A 466 23.22 -28.25 5.24
CA ASN A 466 24.33 -27.45 5.78
C ASN A 466 25.65 -28.25 5.74
N SER A 467 26.70 -27.77 6.40
CA SER A 467 28.02 -28.41 6.42
C SER A 467 28.07 -29.79 7.13
N VAL A 468 27.02 -30.18 7.85
CA VAL A 468 26.96 -31.41 8.66
C VAL A 468 26.09 -32.49 8.03
N GLY A 469 25.10 -32.09 7.21
CA GLY A 469 24.21 -33.03 6.53
C GLY A 469 23.01 -32.34 5.89
N SER A 470 21.99 -33.13 5.55
CA SER A 470 20.73 -32.64 4.99
C SER A 470 19.51 -33.33 5.59
N ALA A 471 18.38 -32.64 5.56
CA ALA A 471 17.06 -33.19 5.84
C ALA A 471 16.11 -32.90 4.67
N THR A 472 15.20 -33.83 4.42
CA THR A 472 14.21 -33.76 3.32
C THR A 472 12.81 -33.81 3.93
N SER A 473 11.92 -32.93 3.47
CA SER A 473 10.52 -32.94 3.89
C SER A 473 9.73 -34.05 3.21
N ASP A 474 8.55 -34.34 3.75
CA ASP A 474 7.53 -35.12 3.06
C ASP A 474 7.05 -34.37 1.80
N GLY A 475 6.47 -35.11 0.85
CA GLY A 475 5.90 -34.56 -0.38
C GLY A 475 4.46 -34.09 -0.19
N ALA A 476 4.22 -32.78 -0.26
CA ALA A 476 2.90 -32.18 -0.21
C ALA A 476 2.28 -32.10 -1.62
N ALA A 477 1.03 -32.55 -1.78
CA ALA A 477 0.35 -32.52 -3.06
C ALA A 477 -0.21 -31.13 -3.39
N LEU A 478 -0.06 -30.69 -4.64
CA LEU A 478 -0.91 -29.65 -5.24
C LEU A 478 -2.03 -30.34 -6.03
N THR A 479 -3.28 -30.02 -5.71
CA THR A 479 -4.44 -30.29 -6.58
C THR A 479 -4.83 -28.99 -7.26
N VAL A 480 -4.91 -28.99 -8.60
CA VAL A 480 -5.38 -27.82 -9.37
C VAL A 480 -6.69 -28.17 -10.04
N ASN A 481 -7.75 -27.44 -9.68
CA ASN A 481 -9.08 -27.59 -10.26
C ASN A 481 -9.37 -26.46 -11.25
N GLU A 482 -10.24 -26.70 -12.23
CA GLU A 482 -10.66 -25.75 -13.25
C GLU A 482 -12.19 -25.69 -13.26
N MET A 483 -12.75 -24.47 -13.20
CA MET A 483 -14.19 -24.25 -13.24
C MET A 483 -14.77 -24.70 -14.60
N PRO A 484 -15.98 -25.31 -14.65
CA PRO A 484 -16.57 -25.70 -15.92
C PRO A 484 -16.82 -24.49 -16.84
N ALA A 485 -16.41 -24.58 -18.10
CA ALA A 485 -16.63 -23.54 -19.11
C ALA A 485 -17.19 -24.16 -20.40
N ILE A 486 -18.28 -23.61 -20.94
CA ILE A 486 -18.91 -24.08 -22.19
C ILE A 486 -18.28 -23.37 -23.38
N THR A 487 -17.56 -24.14 -24.21
CA THR A 487 -16.83 -23.66 -25.39
C THR A 487 -17.61 -23.82 -26.70
N ALA A 488 -18.62 -24.70 -26.73
CA ALA A 488 -19.59 -24.78 -27.82
C ALA A 488 -21.02 -24.81 -27.26
N GLN A 489 -21.85 -23.89 -27.76
CA GLN A 489 -23.24 -23.69 -27.31
C GLN A 489 -24.23 -24.54 -28.11
N PRO A 490 -25.41 -24.86 -27.56
CA PRO A 490 -26.42 -25.64 -28.27
C PRO A 490 -27.10 -24.80 -29.37
N VAL A 491 -27.43 -25.45 -30.48
CA VAL A 491 -28.06 -24.80 -31.64
C VAL A 491 -29.53 -25.21 -31.75
N GLY A 492 -30.41 -24.20 -31.66
CA GLY A 492 -31.85 -24.36 -31.85
C GLY A 492 -32.24 -24.68 -33.29
N SER A 493 -33.46 -25.15 -33.50
CA SER A 493 -33.99 -25.46 -34.84
C SER A 493 -35.51 -25.44 -34.84
N THR A 494 -36.14 -25.30 -36.00
CA THR A 494 -37.59 -25.57 -36.17
C THR A 494 -37.74 -26.86 -36.97
N ILE A 495 -38.41 -27.84 -36.38
CA ILE A 495 -38.47 -29.22 -36.87
C ILE A 495 -39.93 -29.69 -37.08
N THR A 496 -40.12 -30.70 -37.92
CA THR A 496 -41.45 -31.28 -38.18
C THR A 496 -41.83 -32.31 -37.11
N PRO A 497 -43.13 -32.53 -36.84
CA PRO A 497 -43.59 -33.63 -35.99
C PRO A 497 -43.01 -34.99 -36.43
N GLY A 498 -42.62 -35.82 -35.46
CA GLY A 498 -42.01 -37.13 -35.67
C GLY A 498 -40.54 -37.10 -36.12
N SER A 499 -39.97 -35.95 -36.46
CA SER A 499 -38.54 -35.84 -36.78
C SER A 499 -37.66 -35.82 -35.53
N SER A 500 -36.36 -36.09 -35.71
CA SER A 500 -35.37 -36.06 -34.63
C SER A 500 -34.47 -34.83 -34.69
N HIS A 501 -34.15 -34.22 -33.54
CA HIS A 501 -33.16 -33.15 -33.41
C HIS A 501 -32.20 -33.42 -32.26
N THR A 502 -30.93 -33.09 -32.41
CA THR A 502 -29.92 -33.24 -31.34
C THR A 502 -29.32 -31.91 -30.97
N LEU A 503 -29.40 -31.60 -29.68
CA LEU A 503 -28.70 -30.48 -29.04
C LEU A 503 -27.40 -31.02 -28.45
N SER A 504 -26.33 -30.23 -28.51
CA SER A 504 -25.03 -30.61 -27.95
C SER A 504 -24.30 -29.41 -27.40
N ILE A 505 -23.48 -29.62 -26.37
CA ILE A 505 -22.51 -28.65 -25.87
C ILE A 505 -21.12 -29.28 -25.78
N THR A 506 -20.10 -28.44 -25.86
CA THR A 506 -18.72 -28.80 -25.46
C THR A 506 -18.38 -27.99 -24.22
N ALA A 507 -17.85 -28.65 -23.19
CA ALA A 507 -17.39 -27.99 -21.98
C ALA A 507 -16.02 -28.50 -21.52
N THR A 508 -15.17 -27.60 -21.03
CA THR A 508 -13.93 -27.89 -20.31
C THR A 508 -14.17 -27.82 -18.79
N GLY A 509 -13.15 -28.16 -18.00
CA GLY A 509 -13.20 -28.16 -16.54
C GLY A 509 -12.51 -29.39 -15.93
N SER A 510 -11.96 -29.21 -14.73
CA SER A 510 -11.21 -30.24 -13.99
C SER A 510 -11.64 -30.21 -12.51
N PRO A 511 -12.17 -31.30 -11.93
CA PRO A 511 -12.53 -32.57 -12.57
C PRO A 511 -13.54 -32.39 -13.72
N THR A 512 -13.61 -33.39 -14.61
CA THR A 512 -14.48 -33.37 -15.80
C THR A 512 -15.95 -33.05 -15.42
N PRO A 513 -16.62 -32.11 -16.10
CA PRO A 513 -17.99 -31.75 -15.77
C PRO A 513 -19.00 -32.88 -16.00
N THR A 514 -20.01 -32.90 -15.13
CA THR A 514 -21.27 -33.63 -15.31
C THR A 514 -22.33 -32.71 -15.92
N TYR A 515 -23.34 -33.26 -16.60
CA TYR A 515 -24.33 -32.47 -17.35
C TYR A 515 -25.77 -32.69 -16.86
N GLN A 516 -26.63 -31.70 -17.05
CA GLN A 516 -28.08 -31.82 -16.91
C GLN A 516 -28.78 -30.88 -17.90
N TRP A 517 -29.57 -31.46 -18.82
CA TRP A 517 -30.42 -30.67 -19.74
C TRP A 517 -31.74 -30.25 -19.09
N LYS A 518 -32.25 -29.09 -19.50
CA LYS A 518 -33.53 -28.53 -19.07
C LYS A 518 -34.35 -28.04 -20.25
N LEU A 519 -35.66 -28.24 -20.20
CA LEU A 519 -36.65 -27.64 -21.11
C LEU A 519 -37.46 -26.61 -20.32
N ASN A 520 -37.48 -25.36 -20.79
CA ASN A 520 -38.19 -24.24 -20.15
C ASN A 520 -37.87 -24.12 -18.63
N GLY A 521 -36.62 -24.40 -18.26
CA GLY A 521 -36.12 -24.36 -16.87
C GLY A 521 -36.31 -25.64 -16.05
N VAL A 522 -37.07 -26.63 -16.55
CA VAL A 522 -37.36 -27.90 -15.86
C VAL A 522 -36.38 -28.99 -16.31
N ASN A 523 -35.79 -29.74 -15.36
CA ASN A 523 -34.87 -30.84 -15.67
C ASN A 523 -35.54 -31.92 -16.54
N ILE A 524 -34.85 -32.32 -17.61
CA ILE A 524 -35.23 -33.47 -18.41
C ILE A 524 -34.64 -34.73 -17.77
N SER A 525 -35.50 -35.68 -17.38
CA SER A 525 -35.08 -36.91 -16.71
C SER A 525 -34.11 -37.73 -17.58
N GLY A 526 -33.00 -38.18 -16.99
CA GLY A 526 -31.97 -38.98 -17.66
C GLY A 526 -31.09 -38.24 -18.67
N ALA A 527 -31.32 -36.95 -18.93
CA ALA A 527 -30.56 -36.17 -19.90
C ALA A 527 -29.27 -35.60 -19.27
N THR A 528 -28.29 -36.48 -19.01
CA THR A 528 -27.04 -36.16 -18.29
C THR A 528 -25.77 -36.26 -19.13
N SER A 529 -25.91 -36.35 -20.45
CA SER A 529 -24.80 -36.34 -21.42
C SER A 529 -24.52 -34.93 -21.95
N SER A 530 -23.36 -34.72 -22.57
CA SER A 530 -23.02 -33.47 -23.28
C SER A 530 -23.92 -33.19 -24.49
N SER A 531 -24.74 -34.15 -24.91
CA SER A 531 -25.80 -34.00 -25.90
C SER A 531 -27.14 -34.54 -25.41
N TYR A 532 -28.22 -34.04 -26.01
CA TYR A 532 -29.59 -34.49 -25.81
C TYR A 532 -30.31 -34.58 -27.15
N THR A 533 -30.82 -35.76 -27.48
CA THR A 533 -31.59 -36.02 -28.70
C THR A 533 -33.08 -36.10 -28.40
N ILE A 534 -33.86 -35.30 -29.12
CA ILE A 534 -35.31 -35.44 -29.26
C ILE A 534 -35.54 -36.42 -30.41
N PRO A 535 -36.02 -37.66 -30.21
CA PRO A 535 -36.08 -38.66 -31.28
C PRO A 535 -37.38 -38.60 -32.12
N ASN A 536 -38.50 -38.24 -31.50
CA ASN A 536 -39.81 -38.10 -32.14
C ASN A 536 -40.43 -36.78 -31.66
N ALA A 537 -40.20 -35.69 -32.40
CA ALA A 537 -40.65 -34.37 -31.99
C ALA A 537 -42.19 -34.26 -31.96
N SER A 538 -42.70 -33.65 -30.90
CA SER A 538 -44.12 -33.31 -30.69
C SER A 538 -44.25 -31.87 -30.17
N GLY A 539 -45.45 -31.31 -30.16
CA GLY A 539 -45.68 -29.95 -29.61
C GLY A 539 -45.16 -29.76 -28.18
N ALA A 540 -45.17 -30.83 -27.36
CA ALA A 540 -44.63 -30.82 -26.00
C ALA A 540 -43.09 -30.69 -25.93
N ASN A 541 -42.38 -30.88 -27.04
CA ASN A 541 -40.94 -30.68 -27.14
C ASN A 541 -40.55 -29.26 -27.59
N ALA A 542 -41.51 -28.39 -27.92
CA ALA A 542 -41.23 -27.02 -28.29
C ALA A 542 -40.87 -26.17 -27.05
N GLY A 543 -39.83 -25.34 -27.16
CA GLY A 543 -39.39 -24.45 -26.08
C GLY A 543 -37.89 -24.18 -26.06
N PHE A 544 -37.43 -23.57 -24.97
CA PHE A 544 -36.04 -23.22 -24.74
C PHE A 544 -35.31 -24.32 -23.98
N TYR A 545 -34.26 -24.85 -24.61
CA TYR A 545 -33.37 -25.84 -24.02
C TYR A 545 -32.10 -25.19 -23.49
N THR A 546 -31.66 -25.63 -22.31
CA THR A 546 -30.37 -25.27 -21.71
C THR A 546 -29.69 -26.51 -21.15
N CYS A 547 -28.37 -26.50 -21.06
CA CYS A 547 -27.60 -27.53 -20.37
C CYS A 547 -26.73 -26.89 -19.28
N THR A 548 -26.77 -27.43 -18.07
CA THR A 548 -25.87 -27.04 -16.99
C THR A 548 -24.71 -28.04 -16.91
N ALA A 549 -23.46 -27.56 -17.00
CA ALA A 549 -22.24 -28.34 -16.83
C ALA A 549 -21.62 -28.03 -15.45
N SER A 550 -21.35 -29.05 -14.63
CA SER A 550 -21.00 -28.89 -13.21
C SER A 550 -19.88 -29.83 -12.74
N ASN A 551 -18.96 -29.33 -11.91
CA ASN A 551 -17.99 -30.12 -11.15
C ASN A 551 -17.91 -29.61 -9.70
N VAL A 552 -16.91 -30.06 -8.92
CA VAL A 552 -16.76 -29.67 -7.49
C VAL A 552 -16.41 -28.19 -7.26
N VAL A 553 -15.96 -27.46 -8.29
CA VAL A 553 -15.67 -26.02 -8.22
C VAL A 553 -16.94 -25.18 -8.39
N GLY A 554 -17.87 -25.65 -9.22
CA GLY A 554 -19.10 -24.92 -9.53
C GLY A 554 -19.77 -25.40 -10.81
N SER A 555 -20.65 -24.57 -11.36
CA SER A 555 -21.46 -24.88 -12.53
C SER A 555 -21.61 -23.71 -13.48
N VAL A 556 -21.64 -23.99 -14.79
CA VAL A 556 -21.99 -23.04 -15.85
C VAL A 556 -23.23 -23.55 -16.58
N THR A 557 -24.10 -22.65 -17.06
CA THR A 557 -25.26 -23.02 -17.90
C THR A 557 -25.10 -22.44 -19.30
N SER A 558 -25.49 -23.22 -20.31
CA SER A 558 -25.43 -22.82 -21.71
C SER A 558 -26.33 -21.62 -22.02
N SER A 559 -26.13 -21.00 -23.18
CA SER A 559 -27.17 -20.18 -23.78
C SER A 559 -28.43 -21.02 -24.05
N SER A 560 -29.58 -20.34 -24.16
CA SER A 560 -30.85 -20.99 -24.49
C SER A 560 -30.95 -21.28 -25.99
N ALA A 561 -31.12 -22.54 -26.35
CA ALA A 561 -31.45 -22.97 -27.71
C ALA A 561 -32.96 -23.17 -27.85
N TYR A 562 -33.62 -22.37 -28.70
CA TYR A 562 -35.04 -22.57 -29.00
C TYR A 562 -35.23 -23.72 -29.99
N VAL A 563 -36.00 -24.74 -29.61
CA VAL A 563 -36.50 -25.74 -30.55
C VAL A 563 -37.98 -25.47 -30.78
N GLY A 564 -38.35 -25.15 -32.01
CA GLY A 564 -39.74 -25.08 -32.45
C GLY A 564 -40.17 -26.41 -33.06
N VAL A 565 -41.41 -26.83 -32.84
CA VAL A 565 -42.01 -27.97 -33.53
C VAL A 565 -43.21 -27.46 -34.33
N LEU A 566 -43.20 -27.67 -35.64
CA LEU A 566 -44.31 -27.28 -36.51
C LEU A 566 -45.58 -28.06 -36.14
N SER A 567 -46.74 -27.48 -36.43
CA SER A 567 -48.03 -28.15 -36.27
C SER A 567 -48.17 -29.33 -37.24
N ALA A 568 -48.88 -30.37 -36.79
CA ALA A 568 -49.31 -31.50 -37.63
C ALA A 568 -50.53 -31.18 -38.52
N LEU A 569 -51.01 -29.93 -38.53
CA LEU A 569 -52.11 -29.51 -39.42
C LEU A 569 -51.82 -29.79 -40.90
N THR A 570 -52.81 -30.38 -41.55
CA THR A 570 -52.82 -30.63 -42.99
C THR A 570 -53.89 -29.76 -43.66
N VAL A 571 -53.63 -29.31 -44.88
CA VAL A 571 -54.62 -28.61 -45.71
C VAL A 571 -55.56 -29.64 -46.30
N SER A 572 -56.87 -29.49 -46.07
CA SER A 572 -57.89 -30.32 -46.69
C SER A 572 -58.38 -29.74 -48.02
N THR A 573 -58.38 -28.41 -48.16
CA THR A 573 -58.90 -27.72 -49.35
C THR A 573 -58.28 -26.33 -49.50
N LEU A 574 -57.94 -25.98 -50.74
CA LEU A 574 -57.60 -24.61 -51.16
C LEU A 574 -58.72 -24.08 -52.06
N THR A 575 -59.10 -22.82 -51.89
CA THR A 575 -60.09 -22.12 -52.72
C THR A 575 -59.48 -20.80 -53.18
N PRO A 576 -59.32 -20.53 -54.49
CA PRO A 576 -59.59 -21.42 -55.61
C PRO A 576 -58.74 -22.69 -55.54
N ALA A 577 -59.22 -23.77 -56.16
CA ALA A 577 -58.45 -25.00 -56.28
C ALA A 577 -57.13 -24.73 -57.05
N PRO A 578 -56.04 -25.45 -56.76
CA PRO A 578 -54.78 -25.29 -57.49
C PRO A 578 -54.97 -25.49 -58.99
N ALA A 579 -54.31 -24.65 -59.79
CA ALA A 579 -54.47 -24.50 -61.23
C ALA A 579 -55.89 -24.11 -61.71
N GLY A 580 -56.76 -23.59 -60.83
CA GLY A 580 -58.08 -23.08 -61.21
C GLY A 580 -57.98 -21.88 -62.17
N THR A 581 -58.85 -21.83 -63.18
CA THR A 581 -58.82 -20.81 -64.25
C THR A 581 -60.16 -20.09 -64.40
N GLY A 582 -60.15 -18.90 -65.00
CA GLY A 582 -61.38 -18.13 -65.27
C GLY A 582 -61.99 -17.47 -64.03
N LEU A 583 -61.15 -17.17 -63.02
CA LEU A 583 -61.57 -16.62 -61.73
C LEU A 583 -61.70 -15.10 -61.74
N ASN A 584 -62.55 -14.54 -60.89
CA ASN A 584 -62.66 -13.08 -60.76
C ASN A 584 -61.36 -12.48 -60.18
N ARG A 585 -61.13 -11.19 -60.44
CA ARG A 585 -59.93 -10.49 -59.96
C ARG A 585 -59.92 -10.23 -58.45
N ASP A 586 -61.06 -10.42 -57.80
CA ASP A 586 -61.28 -10.30 -56.36
C ASP A 586 -61.57 -11.66 -55.70
N VAL A 587 -61.17 -12.75 -56.38
CA VAL A 587 -61.41 -14.13 -55.93
C VAL A 587 -61.01 -14.38 -54.47
N LEU A 588 -61.91 -15.00 -53.72
CA LEU A 588 -61.67 -15.27 -52.30
C LEU A 588 -60.64 -16.39 -52.12
N LEU A 589 -59.49 -16.04 -51.54
CA LEU A 589 -58.42 -16.98 -51.20
C LEU A 589 -58.68 -17.62 -49.82
N LYS A 590 -59.00 -18.92 -49.78
CA LYS A 590 -59.32 -19.66 -48.54
C LYS A 590 -58.49 -20.93 -48.43
N ILE A 591 -58.12 -21.27 -47.19
CA ILE A 591 -57.47 -22.53 -46.82
C ILE A 591 -58.33 -23.20 -45.75
N THR A 592 -58.76 -24.42 -45.99
CA THR A 592 -59.43 -25.28 -45.01
C THR A 592 -58.43 -26.30 -44.49
N PHE A 593 -58.39 -26.49 -43.17
CA PHE A 593 -57.45 -27.36 -42.47
C PHE A 593 -58.16 -28.56 -41.82
N SER A 594 -57.37 -29.59 -41.48
CA SER A 594 -57.85 -30.77 -40.73
C SER A 594 -58.22 -30.50 -39.27
N GLY A 595 -57.96 -29.31 -38.74
CA GLY A 595 -58.33 -28.88 -37.40
C GLY A 595 -58.48 -27.35 -37.29
N ASN A 596 -58.97 -26.88 -36.14
CA ASN A 596 -59.17 -25.45 -35.90
C ASN A 596 -57.84 -24.67 -35.95
N VAL A 597 -57.90 -23.48 -36.54
CA VAL A 597 -56.75 -22.58 -36.74
C VAL A 597 -56.95 -21.23 -36.07
N THR A 598 -55.86 -20.50 -35.88
CA THR A 598 -55.86 -19.08 -35.52
C THR A 598 -54.89 -18.31 -36.40
N ALA A 599 -55.15 -17.01 -36.63
CA ALA A 599 -54.21 -16.12 -37.29
C ALA A 599 -52.96 -15.93 -36.42
N GLY A 600 -51.78 -16.14 -37.00
CA GLY A 600 -50.52 -16.01 -36.30
C GLY A 600 -50.01 -14.57 -36.21
N SER A 601 -48.77 -14.43 -35.74
CA SER A 601 -48.14 -13.13 -35.43
C SER A 601 -46.80 -12.92 -36.12
N THR A 602 -46.39 -13.84 -36.98
CA THR A 602 -45.10 -13.85 -37.68
C THR A 602 -45.29 -14.46 -39.07
N GLY A 603 -44.26 -14.42 -39.91
CA GLY A 603 -44.36 -14.91 -41.28
C GLY A 603 -45.22 -14.02 -42.18
N ARG A 604 -45.17 -14.31 -43.48
CA ARG A 604 -45.81 -13.51 -44.52
C ARG A 604 -46.60 -14.37 -45.47
N ILE A 605 -47.75 -13.86 -45.88
CA ILE A 605 -48.51 -14.35 -47.02
C ILE A 605 -48.17 -13.46 -48.21
N ARG A 606 -47.78 -14.04 -49.33
CA ARG A 606 -47.46 -13.30 -50.56
C ARG A 606 -48.19 -13.87 -51.76
N ILE A 607 -48.65 -12.97 -52.62
CA ILE A 607 -49.23 -13.30 -53.91
C ILE A 607 -48.29 -12.77 -54.99
N TYR A 608 -47.94 -13.59 -55.97
CA TYR A 608 -47.03 -13.25 -57.05
C TYR A 608 -47.71 -13.40 -58.41
N ASP A 609 -47.52 -12.44 -59.30
CA ASP A 609 -47.78 -12.63 -60.73
C ASP A 609 -46.70 -13.56 -61.30
N GLN A 610 -47.10 -14.69 -61.89
CA GLN A 610 -46.17 -15.69 -62.42
C GLN A 610 -45.29 -15.12 -63.56
N SER A 611 -45.75 -14.08 -64.25
CA SER A 611 -44.96 -13.37 -65.27
C SER A 611 -43.96 -12.36 -64.70
N ALA A 612 -44.00 -12.07 -63.39
CA ALA A 612 -43.10 -11.15 -62.71
C ALA A 612 -42.73 -11.63 -61.27
N PRO A 613 -42.18 -12.84 -61.11
CA PRO A 613 -42.04 -13.51 -59.80
C PRO A 613 -41.03 -12.86 -58.84
N ALA A 614 -40.23 -11.89 -59.30
CA ALA A 614 -39.25 -11.19 -58.47
C ALA A 614 -39.90 -10.29 -57.40
N THR A 615 -41.11 -9.77 -57.66
CA THR A 615 -41.81 -8.85 -56.76
C THR A 615 -43.24 -9.35 -56.55
N PRO A 616 -43.67 -9.58 -55.30
CA PRO A 616 -45.06 -9.95 -55.02
C PRO A 616 -46.00 -8.78 -55.32
N VAL A 617 -47.18 -9.07 -55.88
CA VAL A 617 -48.26 -8.08 -56.07
C VAL A 617 -48.96 -7.73 -54.76
N GLU A 618 -48.88 -8.61 -53.77
CA GLU A 618 -49.35 -8.37 -52.40
C GLU A 618 -48.45 -9.08 -51.38
N THR A 619 -48.24 -8.45 -50.23
CA THR A 619 -47.54 -9.03 -49.07
C THR A 619 -48.26 -8.63 -47.80
N LEU A 620 -48.85 -9.61 -47.14
CA LEU A 620 -49.44 -9.49 -45.81
C LEU A 620 -48.42 -10.01 -44.80
N ASP A 621 -47.68 -9.08 -44.18
CA ASP A 621 -46.68 -9.41 -43.16
C ASP A 621 -47.33 -9.42 -41.78
N MET A 622 -47.52 -10.62 -41.21
CA MET A 622 -48.24 -10.80 -39.95
C MET A 622 -47.46 -10.24 -38.74
N SER A 623 -46.15 -9.96 -38.88
CA SER A 623 -45.39 -9.24 -37.86
C SER A 623 -45.75 -7.75 -37.78
N THR A 624 -46.31 -7.18 -38.85
CA THR A 624 -46.83 -5.81 -38.89
C THR A 624 -48.31 -5.71 -38.48
N ALA A 625 -48.99 -6.85 -38.32
CA ALA A 625 -50.40 -6.89 -37.93
C ALA A 625 -50.55 -6.64 -36.43
N VAL A 626 -51.09 -5.47 -36.09
CA VAL A 626 -51.25 -5.00 -34.71
C VAL A 626 -52.27 -5.88 -33.98
N PRO A 627 -51.91 -6.47 -32.82
CA PRO A 627 -52.85 -7.20 -31.99
C PRO A 627 -53.78 -6.20 -31.28
N ILE A 628 -55.08 -6.31 -31.51
CA ILE A 628 -56.09 -5.52 -30.83
C ILE A 628 -57.08 -6.49 -30.19
N THR A 629 -57.08 -6.55 -28.86
CA THR A 629 -58.01 -7.37 -28.11
C THR A 629 -59.40 -6.73 -28.14
N GLN A 630 -60.39 -7.49 -28.59
CA GLN A 630 -61.80 -7.11 -28.54
C GLN A 630 -62.60 -8.27 -27.98
N PHE A 631 -63.53 -8.01 -27.04
CA PHE A 631 -64.37 -9.06 -26.45
C PHE A 631 -63.55 -10.19 -25.78
N SER A 632 -62.39 -9.85 -25.21
CA SER A 632 -61.39 -10.78 -24.69
C SER A 632 -60.76 -11.73 -25.73
N VAL A 633 -61.01 -11.51 -27.03
CA VAL A 633 -60.42 -12.24 -28.15
C VAL A 633 -59.32 -11.36 -28.80
N PRO A 634 -58.08 -11.83 -28.93
CA PRO A 634 -57.02 -11.10 -29.62
C PRO A 634 -57.16 -11.24 -31.14
N TYR A 635 -57.54 -10.15 -31.81
CA TYR A 635 -57.57 -10.10 -33.28
C TYR A 635 -56.32 -9.38 -33.83
N ARG A 636 -55.94 -9.72 -35.07
CA ARG A 636 -54.83 -9.09 -35.78
C ARG A 636 -55.38 -8.15 -36.84
N TYR A 637 -55.02 -6.87 -36.79
CA TYR A 637 -55.45 -5.87 -37.75
C TYR A 637 -54.27 -5.29 -38.54
N MET A 638 -54.51 -4.97 -39.80
CA MET A 638 -53.64 -4.18 -40.66
C MET A 638 -54.41 -2.99 -41.23
N LEU A 639 -53.73 -2.07 -41.90
CA LEU A 639 -54.36 -0.97 -42.61
C LEU A 639 -54.70 -1.38 -44.06
N LYS A 640 -55.95 -1.14 -44.47
CA LYS A 640 -56.45 -1.28 -45.84
C LYS A 640 -57.07 0.04 -46.30
N THR A 641 -56.90 0.38 -47.56
CA THR A 641 -57.53 1.54 -48.17
C THR A 641 -58.77 1.08 -48.93
N ILE A 642 -59.96 1.19 -48.33
CA ILE A 642 -61.23 0.92 -49.01
C ILE A 642 -61.75 2.25 -49.55
N SER A 643 -61.95 2.34 -50.86
CA SER A 643 -62.34 3.56 -51.57
C SER A 643 -61.62 4.78 -50.97
N GLY A 644 -60.29 4.80 -51.08
CA GLY A 644 -59.43 5.92 -50.64
C GLY A 644 -59.51 6.38 -49.18
N GLN A 645 -60.22 5.68 -48.28
CA GLN A 645 -60.20 5.92 -46.83
C GLN A 645 -59.51 4.75 -46.12
N ALA A 646 -58.89 5.03 -44.98
CA ALA A 646 -58.20 4.04 -44.17
C ALA A 646 -59.16 3.21 -43.30
N PHE A 647 -59.05 1.89 -43.35
CA PHE A 647 -59.79 0.95 -42.52
C PHE A 647 -58.82 -0.02 -41.83
N ALA A 648 -59.05 -0.27 -40.54
CA ALA A 648 -58.50 -1.41 -39.83
C ALA A 648 -59.27 -2.66 -40.28
N TYR A 649 -58.55 -3.63 -40.86
CA TYR A 649 -59.14 -4.87 -41.34
C TYR A 649 -58.30 -6.07 -40.90
N GLN A 650 -58.90 -7.25 -40.85
CA GLN A 650 -58.19 -8.49 -40.54
C GLN A 650 -57.58 -9.04 -41.85
N PRO A 651 -56.24 -9.22 -41.96
CA PRO A 651 -55.59 -9.76 -43.15
C PRO A 651 -55.87 -11.26 -43.34
N ILE A 652 -56.25 -11.95 -42.27
CA ILE A 652 -56.72 -13.33 -42.26
C ILE A 652 -58.00 -13.38 -41.42
N LEU A 653 -59.13 -13.66 -42.04
CA LEU A 653 -60.39 -13.97 -41.36
C LEU A 653 -60.41 -15.46 -40.99
N ILE A 654 -60.62 -15.76 -39.72
CA ILE A 654 -60.64 -17.14 -39.19
C ILE A 654 -62.09 -17.55 -38.91
N ASN A 655 -62.49 -18.71 -39.41
CA ASN A 655 -63.76 -19.35 -39.08
C ASN A 655 -63.54 -20.86 -38.84
N GLY A 656 -63.37 -21.24 -37.58
CA GLY A 656 -63.10 -22.63 -37.18
C GLY A 656 -61.78 -23.15 -37.76
N ASN A 657 -61.88 -24.09 -38.71
CA ASN A 657 -60.75 -24.67 -39.45
C ASN A 657 -60.45 -23.97 -40.77
N THR A 658 -61.12 -22.86 -41.09
CA THR A 658 -60.93 -22.13 -42.35
C THR A 658 -60.26 -20.77 -42.11
N ALA A 659 -59.18 -20.51 -42.84
CA ALA A 659 -58.52 -19.21 -42.93
C ALA A 659 -58.80 -18.57 -44.30
N THR A 660 -59.46 -17.42 -44.33
CA THR A 660 -59.67 -16.61 -45.54
C THR A 660 -58.66 -15.47 -45.56
N ILE A 661 -57.82 -15.42 -46.61
CA ILE A 661 -56.81 -14.41 -46.83
C ILE A 661 -57.48 -13.20 -47.49
N CYS A 662 -57.26 -12.01 -46.94
CA CYS A 662 -57.89 -10.77 -47.40
C CYS A 662 -56.83 -9.81 -47.97
N PRO A 663 -56.72 -9.66 -49.31
CA PRO A 663 -55.83 -8.66 -49.90
C PRO A 663 -56.22 -7.21 -49.55
N ARG A 664 -55.26 -6.28 -49.58
CA ARG A 664 -55.47 -4.85 -49.27
C ARG A 664 -56.25 -4.09 -50.34
N SER A 665 -56.48 -4.65 -51.53
CA SER A 665 -57.38 -4.08 -52.54
C SER A 665 -58.07 -5.18 -53.34
N SER A 666 -59.29 -4.90 -53.83
CA SER A 666 -60.00 -5.70 -54.84
C SER A 666 -59.30 -5.69 -56.21
N THR A 667 -58.31 -4.80 -56.38
CA THR A 667 -57.51 -4.62 -57.60
C THR A 667 -56.09 -5.18 -57.51
N VAL A 668 -55.78 -5.97 -56.47
CA VAL A 668 -54.46 -6.61 -56.30
C VAL A 668 -54.17 -7.58 -57.46
N LEU A 669 -55.19 -8.30 -57.92
CA LEU A 669 -55.10 -9.15 -59.09
C LEU A 669 -55.57 -8.37 -60.32
N ALA A 670 -54.86 -8.55 -61.42
CA ALA A 670 -55.25 -8.07 -62.74
C ALA A 670 -55.95 -9.19 -63.51
N TYR A 671 -56.73 -8.82 -64.53
CA TYR A 671 -57.28 -9.77 -65.50
C TYR A 671 -56.17 -10.34 -66.40
N ASN A 672 -56.43 -11.54 -66.94
CA ASN A 672 -55.54 -12.28 -67.83
C ASN A 672 -54.15 -12.57 -67.24
N LYS A 673 -54.09 -12.94 -65.96
CA LYS A 673 -52.85 -13.23 -65.24
C LYS A 673 -52.95 -14.52 -64.42
N THR A 674 -51.86 -15.27 -64.39
CA THR A 674 -51.68 -16.41 -63.49
C THR A 674 -50.90 -15.96 -62.26
N TYR A 675 -51.41 -16.32 -61.09
CA TYR A 675 -50.85 -16.01 -59.79
C TYR A 675 -50.45 -17.28 -59.06
N TYR A 676 -49.54 -17.14 -58.10
CA TYR A 676 -49.30 -18.15 -57.08
C TYR A 676 -49.19 -17.53 -55.68
N VAL A 677 -49.53 -18.32 -54.66
CA VAL A 677 -49.51 -17.90 -53.26
C VAL A 677 -48.41 -18.64 -52.51
N THR A 678 -47.60 -17.91 -51.74
CA THR A 678 -46.68 -18.50 -50.75
C THR A 678 -47.02 -18.00 -49.36
N ILE A 679 -46.77 -18.86 -48.37
CA ILE A 679 -47.10 -18.63 -46.95
C ILE A 679 -45.91 -19.10 -46.12
N GLU A 680 -45.26 -18.18 -45.41
CA GLU A 680 -44.19 -18.54 -44.47
C GLU A 680 -44.78 -19.14 -43.17
N PRO A 681 -44.06 -20.06 -42.50
CA PRO A 681 -44.47 -20.59 -41.20
C PRO A 681 -44.79 -19.49 -40.19
N GLY A 682 -45.82 -19.73 -39.38
CA GLY A 682 -46.24 -18.81 -38.31
C GLY A 682 -47.27 -17.75 -38.73
N ALA A 683 -47.62 -17.65 -40.01
CA ALA A 683 -48.76 -16.82 -40.44
C ALA A 683 -50.11 -17.41 -40.01
N ILE A 684 -50.18 -18.73 -39.88
CA ILE A 684 -51.33 -19.50 -39.38
C ILE A 684 -50.82 -20.48 -38.31
N LEU A 685 -51.57 -20.60 -37.21
CA LEU A 685 -51.28 -21.50 -36.09
C LEU A 685 -52.44 -22.48 -35.91
N ASP A 686 -52.18 -23.61 -35.25
CA ASP A 686 -53.24 -24.48 -34.74
C ASP A 686 -53.85 -23.98 -33.41
N SER A 687 -54.90 -24.66 -32.94
CA SER A 687 -55.56 -24.37 -31.67
C SER A 687 -54.69 -24.46 -30.40
N THR A 688 -53.48 -25.02 -30.47
CA THR A 688 -52.49 -25.03 -29.37
C THR A 688 -51.46 -23.90 -29.48
N GLY A 689 -51.48 -23.15 -30.59
CA GLY A 689 -50.52 -22.08 -30.91
C GLY A 689 -49.28 -22.56 -31.68
N ALA A 690 -49.20 -23.84 -32.07
CA ALA A 690 -48.07 -24.34 -32.86
C ALA A 690 -48.16 -23.85 -34.31
N THR A 691 -47.01 -23.53 -34.90
CA THR A 691 -46.93 -22.89 -36.22
C THR A 691 -47.17 -23.89 -37.35
N TRP A 692 -48.13 -23.63 -38.24
CA TRP A 692 -48.27 -24.44 -39.46
C TRP A 692 -47.09 -24.21 -40.41
N GLY A 693 -46.71 -25.24 -41.17
CA GLY A 693 -45.52 -25.24 -42.05
C GLY A 693 -45.61 -24.35 -43.30
N GLY A 694 -46.79 -23.82 -43.63
CA GLY A 694 -46.97 -22.89 -44.74
C GLY A 694 -46.98 -23.53 -46.13
N ILE A 695 -46.77 -22.71 -47.15
CA ILE A 695 -46.67 -23.08 -48.57
C ILE A 695 -45.44 -22.39 -49.15
N SER A 696 -44.38 -23.16 -49.41
CA SER A 696 -43.12 -22.65 -49.98
C SER A 696 -42.97 -22.92 -51.47
N ASP A 697 -43.62 -23.96 -52.00
CA ASP A 697 -43.57 -24.36 -53.41
C ASP A 697 -44.49 -23.44 -54.26
N PRO A 698 -43.96 -22.67 -55.22
CA PRO A 698 -44.76 -21.82 -56.10
C PRO A 698 -45.81 -22.56 -56.95
N SER A 699 -45.67 -23.87 -57.14
CA SER A 699 -46.62 -24.68 -57.91
C SER A 699 -47.83 -25.14 -57.09
N ALA A 700 -47.70 -25.20 -55.76
CA ALA A 700 -48.69 -25.83 -54.87
C ALA A 700 -50.04 -25.09 -54.80
N TRP A 701 -50.04 -23.78 -55.00
CA TRP A 701 -51.27 -22.97 -55.07
C TRP A 701 -51.18 -21.90 -56.16
N THR A 702 -51.36 -22.34 -57.39
CA THR A 702 -51.47 -21.51 -58.60
C THR A 702 -52.93 -21.28 -58.98
N PHE A 703 -53.25 -20.16 -59.65
CA PHE A 703 -54.58 -19.92 -60.24
C PHE A 703 -54.55 -18.79 -61.29
N THR A 704 -55.51 -18.74 -62.21
CA THR A 704 -55.57 -17.77 -63.33
C THR A 704 -56.89 -16.99 -63.36
N THR A 705 -56.80 -15.66 -63.45
CA THR A 705 -57.96 -14.76 -63.53
C THR A 705 -58.61 -14.76 -64.93
N LYS A 706 -59.87 -14.31 -65.02
CA LYS A 706 -60.61 -14.11 -66.28
C LYS A 706 -59.81 -13.23 -67.26
N ALA A 707 -59.93 -13.51 -68.55
CA ALA A 707 -59.22 -12.76 -69.60
C ALA A 707 -59.59 -11.26 -69.64
N ALA A 708 -60.81 -10.92 -69.25
CA ALA A 708 -61.30 -9.56 -69.07
C ALA A 708 -62.38 -9.52 -67.98
N GLY A 709 -62.62 -8.33 -67.42
CA GLY A 709 -63.79 -8.06 -66.59
C GLY A 709 -64.97 -7.54 -67.41
N PRO A 710 -66.02 -7.02 -66.76
CA PRO A 710 -67.12 -6.34 -67.42
C PRO A 710 -66.64 -5.17 -68.30
N ALA A 711 -67.43 -4.82 -69.31
CA ALA A 711 -67.17 -3.61 -70.10
C ALA A 711 -67.28 -2.35 -69.24
N ALA A 712 -66.46 -1.32 -69.49
CA ALA A 712 -66.48 -0.08 -68.68
C ALA A 712 -67.85 0.63 -68.63
N GLY A 713 -68.67 0.46 -69.68
CA GLY A 713 -70.05 0.95 -69.75
C GLY A 713 -71.11 0.02 -69.16
N ALA A 714 -70.75 -1.09 -68.51
CA ALA A 714 -71.71 -2.08 -68.02
C ALA A 714 -72.70 -1.48 -67.00
N THR A 715 -73.99 -1.54 -67.33
CA THR A 715 -75.11 -1.09 -66.49
C THR A 715 -75.57 -2.15 -65.49
N THR A 716 -75.14 -3.39 -65.63
CA THR A 716 -75.38 -4.48 -64.68
C THR A 716 -74.06 -5.16 -64.36
N LEU A 717 -73.81 -5.39 -63.07
CA LEU A 717 -72.67 -6.13 -62.53
C LEU A 717 -73.23 -7.25 -61.64
N ASN A 718 -72.73 -8.48 -61.77
CA ASN A 718 -73.22 -9.62 -61.00
C ASN A 718 -72.16 -10.05 -59.97
N VAL A 719 -72.58 -10.29 -58.73
CA VAL A 719 -71.68 -10.67 -57.61
C VAL A 719 -72.07 -12.05 -57.11
N ALA A 720 -71.12 -13.00 -57.07
CA ALA A 720 -71.35 -14.35 -56.58
C ALA A 720 -70.10 -14.89 -55.86
N ALA A 721 -70.25 -15.23 -54.57
CA ALA A 721 -69.14 -15.66 -53.71
C ALA A 721 -68.52 -17.04 -54.08
N ASP A 722 -69.04 -17.69 -55.12
CA ASP A 722 -68.58 -18.95 -55.70
C ASP A 722 -67.72 -18.77 -56.98
N GLY A 723 -67.54 -17.52 -57.44
CA GLY A 723 -66.78 -17.18 -58.64
C GLY A 723 -67.60 -17.11 -59.93
N THR A 724 -68.90 -17.42 -59.91
CA THR A 724 -69.74 -17.45 -61.13
C THR A 724 -70.12 -16.06 -61.65
N GLY A 725 -70.16 -15.05 -60.78
CA GLY A 725 -70.45 -13.65 -61.11
C GLY A 725 -69.28 -12.94 -61.79
N ASP A 726 -69.45 -11.64 -62.06
CA ASP A 726 -68.39 -10.74 -62.52
C ASP A 726 -67.36 -10.42 -61.41
N PHE A 727 -67.79 -10.54 -60.15
CA PHE A 727 -67.01 -10.30 -58.93
C PHE A 727 -67.37 -11.33 -57.85
N ASP A 728 -66.40 -11.68 -57.01
CA ASP A 728 -66.63 -12.51 -55.81
C ASP A 728 -67.13 -11.68 -54.63
N THR A 729 -66.80 -10.38 -54.61
CA THR A 729 -67.05 -9.45 -53.51
C THR A 729 -67.91 -8.27 -53.93
N VAL A 730 -68.74 -7.77 -53.02
CA VAL A 730 -69.61 -6.61 -53.25
C VAL A 730 -68.75 -5.35 -53.39
N GLN A 731 -67.68 -5.20 -52.60
CA GLN A 731 -66.75 -4.09 -52.74
C GLN A 731 -66.00 -4.13 -54.08
N GLY A 732 -65.68 -5.32 -54.61
CA GLY A 732 -65.06 -5.47 -55.94
C GLY A 732 -65.91 -4.90 -57.07
N ALA A 733 -67.24 -5.11 -57.00
CA ALA A 733 -68.20 -4.51 -57.91
C ALA A 733 -68.36 -2.99 -57.69
N VAL A 734 -68.34 -2.51 -56.44
CA VAL A 734 -68.35 -1.06 -56.12
C VAL A 734 -67.10 -0.36 -56.65
N ASP A 735 -65.92 -0.94 -56.48
CA ASP A 735 -64.64 -0.38 -56.96
C ASP A 735 -64.55 -0.37 -58.51
N PHE A 736 -65.46 -1.05 -59.21
CA PHE A 736 -65.60 -0.98 -60.67
C PHE A 736 -66.47 0.21 -61.13
N ILE A 737 -67.32 0.77 -60.26
CA ILE A 737 -68.21 1.88 -60.63
C ILE A 737 -67.42 3.20 -60.71
N PRO A 738 -67.45 3.93 -61.85
CA PRO A 738 -66.77 5.21 -61.99
C PRO A 738 -67.25 6.27 -60.99
N TYR A 739 -66.41 7.29 -60.77
CA TYR A 739 -66.75 8.46 -59.98
C TYR A 739 -67.33 9.57 -60.86
N SER A 740 -68.31 10.32 -60.35
CA SER A 740 -68.80 11.57 -60.95
C SER A 740 -67.63 12.54 -61.26
N PRO A 741 -67.61 13.22 -62.42
CA PRO A 741 -68.68 13.29 -63.43
C PRO A 741 -68.74 12.11 -64.41
N ALA A 742 -67.89 11.08 -64.29
CA ALA A 742 -67.82 9.98 -65.26
C ALA A 742 -68.95 8.93 -65.09
N ASN A 743 -69.66 8.88 -63.96
CA ASN A 743 -70.85 8.03 -63.83
C ASN A 743 -72.14 8.82 -64.10
N THR A 744 -72.60 8.78 -65.35
CA THR A 744 -73.77 9.51 -65.86
C THR A 744 -74.98 8.61 -66.14
N ILE A 745 -74.85 7.29 -65.93
CA ILE A 745 -75.87 6.28 -66.24
C ILE A 745 -76.22 5.47 -64.99
N PRO A 746 -77.50 5.07 -64.81
CA PRO A 746 -77.89 4.14 -63.75
C PRO A 746 -77.17 2.80 -63.88
N ARG A 747 -76.73 2.25 -62.75
CA ARG A 747 -76.10 0.92 -62.68
C ARG A 747 -76.74 0.05 -61.61
N SER A 748 -76.87 -1.24 -61.91
CA SER A 748 -77.34 -2.28 -61.00
C SER A 748 -76.18 -3.20 -60.61
N ILE A 749 -76.04 -3.47 -59.32
CA ILE A 749 -75.24 -4.59 -58.80
C ILE A 749 -76.24 -5.63 -58.31
N THR A 750 -76.29 -6.79 -58.98
CA THR A 750 -77.04 -7.94 -58.51
C THR A 750 -76.12 -8.83 -57.69
N ILE A 751 -76.59 -9.34 -56.55
CA ILE A 751 -75.79 -10.09 -55.59
C ILE A 751 -76.52 -11.41 -55.33
N GLN A 752 -75.87 -12.53 -55.63
CA GLN A 752 -76.46 -13.86 -55.43
C GLN A 752 -76.69 -14.18 -53.95
N ASP A 753 -77.41 -15.26 -53.67
CA ASP A 753 -77.53 -15.78 -52.31
C ASP A 753 -76.16 -16.29 -51.82
N GLY A 754 -75.74 -15.87 -50.64
CA GLY A 754 -74.39 -16.09 -50.14
C GLY A 754 -74.06 -15.21 -48.93
N THR A 755 -73.02 -15.57 -48.19
CA THR A 755 -72.50 -14.78 -47.06
C THR A 755 -71.19 -14.08 -47.43
N TYR A 756 -71.27 -12.78 -47.64
CA TYR A 756 -70.18 -11.89 -48.01
C TYR A 756 -69.59 -11.28 -46.74
N THR A 757 -68.38 -11.71 -46.36
CA THR A 757 -67.73 -11.24 -45.12
C THR A 757 -66.74 -10.11 -45.43
N GLU A 758 -67.25 -8.90 -45.59
CA GLU A 758 -66.51 -7.71 -46.05
C GLU A 758 -67.10 -6.40 -45.49
N ILE A 759 -66.32 -5.32 -45.56
CA ILE A 759 -66.81 -3.94 -45.35
C ILE A 759 -67.09 -3.36 -46.73
N VAL A 760 -68.30 -2.85 -46.96
CA VAL A 760 -68.72 -2.24 -48.23
C VAL A 760 -68.85 -0.73 -48.07
N ARG A 761 -68.28 0.03 -49.02
CA ARG A 761 -68.18 1.48 -48.97
C ARG A 761 -68.36 2.09 -50.35
N LEU A 762 -69.47 2.81 -50.56
CA LEU A 762 -69.70 3.64 -51.74
C LEU A 762 -69.37 5.09 -51.43
N ARG A 763 -68.60 5.73 -52.31
CA ARG A 763 -68.14 7.12 -52.17
C ARG A 763 -69.06 8.14 -52.82
N SER A 764 -69.01 9.37 -52.30
CA SER A 764 -69.58 10.54 -52.98
C SER A 764 -69.14 10.59 -54.45
N GLY A 765 -70.11 10.71 -55.35
CA GLY A 765 -69.90 10.69 -56.79
C GLY A 765 -70.17 9.35 -57.48
N GLN A 766 -70.27 8.21 -56.78
CA GLN A 766 -70.71 6.93 -57.38
C GLN A 766 -72.25 6.86 -57.45
N ASN A 767 -72.87 7.89 -58.00
CA ASN A 767 -74.33 8.13 -57.97
C ASN A 767 -75.10 7.16 -58.88
N LEU A 768 -76.44 7.11 -58.74
CA LEU A 768 -77.35 6.33 -59.60
C LEU A 768 -77.12 4.80 -59.52
N VAL A 769 -76.87 4.28 -58.31
CA VAL A 769 -76.53 2.85 -58.09
C VAL A 769 -77.66 2.13 -57.36
N THR A 770 -78.09 1.00 -57.91
CA THR A 770 -79.01 0.05 -57.25
C THR A 770 -78.25 -1.22 -56.89
N MET A 771 -78.20 -1.58 -55.61
CA MET A 771 -77.75 -2.89 -55.13
C MET A 771 -78.96 -3.75 -54.80
N GLN A 772 -79.00 -4.96 -55.36
CA GLN A 772 -80.08 -5.91 -55.14
C GLN A 772 -79.55 -7.29 -54.81
N GLY A 773 -79.93 -7.82 -53.64
CA GLY A 773 -79.76 -9.24 -53.35
C GLY A 773 -80.75 -10.12 -54.13
N GLN A 774 -80.38 -11.37 -54.34
CA GLN A 774 -81.21 -12.41 -54.93
C GLN A 774 -82.37 -12.76 -53.99
N SER A 775 -82.09 -12.89 -52.69
CA SER A 775 -83.13 -12.97 -51.66
C SER A 775 -82.74 -12.25 -50.38
N ARG A 776 -83.74 -11.63 -49.75
CA ARG A 776 -83.61 -10.91 -48.48
C ARG A 776 -82.91 -11.70 -47.36
N ALA A 777 -83.10 -13.01 -47.31
CA ALA A 777 -82.52 -13.87 -46.28
C ALA A 777 -81.25 -14.62 -46.73
N GLY A 778 -81.12 -14.95 -48.02
CA GLY A 778 -79.97 -15.68 -48.57
C GLY A 778 -78.78 -14.78 -48.89
N THR A 779 -79.00 -13.58 -49.42
CA THR A 779 -77.92 -12.59 -49.62
C THR A 779 -77.62 -11.87 -48.31
N THR A 780 -76.50 -12.19 -47.66
CA THR A 780 -76.03 -11.54 -46.42
C THR A 780 -74.68 -10.88 -46.61
N ILE A 781 -74.59 -9.56 -46.39
CA ILE A 781 -73.33 -8.82 -46.24
C ILE A 781 -73.09 -8.61 -44.75
N GLN A 782 -71.93 -9.04 -44.26
CA GLN A 782 -71.57 -8.94 -42.84
C GLN A 782 -70.09 -8.61 -42.65
N TYR A 783 -69.74 -8.07 -41.50
CA TYR A 783 -68.34 -8.06 -41.06
C TYR A 783 -68.26 -8.36 -39.56
N LEU A 784 -67.22 -9.11 -39.18
CA LEU A 784 -66.91 -9.33 -37.78
C LEU A 784 -66.22 -8.07 -37.24
N THR A 785 -66.90 -7.35 -36.35
CA THR A 785 -66.31 -6.25 -35.57
C THR A 785 -65.68 -5.14 -36.40
N ASN A 786 -66.51 -4.33 -37.06
CA ASN A 786 -66.16 -3.17 -37.89
C ASN A 786 -65.76 -1.91 -37.09
N ASN A 787 -65.08 -2.09 -35.96
CA ASN A 787 -64.71 -1.09 -34.96
C ASN A 787 -63.57 -0.14 -35.43
N ASN A 788 -63.69 0.47 -36.60
CA ASN A 788 -62.74 1.46 -37.12
C ASN A 788 -62.81 2.80 -36.37
N THR A 789 -62.81 2.77 -35.05
CA THR A 789 -62.76 3.92 -34.15
C THR A 789 -61.37 4.57 -34.15
N ALA A 790 -61.30 5.79 -33.61
CA ALA A 790 -60.05 6.51 -33.44
C ALA A 790 -58.95 5.70 -32.74
N GLY A 791 -59.29 4.82 -31.78
CA GLY A 791 -58.33 3.97 -31.10
C GLY A 791 -57.72 2.88 -31.99
N GLN A 792 -58.52 2.19 -32.81
CA GLN A 792 -58.00 1.14 -33.70
C GLN A 792 -57.15 1.71 -34.83
N LEU A 793 -57.58 2.81 -35.44
CA LEU A 793 -56.84 3.45 -36.53
C LEU A 793 -55.55 4.11 -36.01
N SER A 794 -55.58 4.76 -34.84
CA SER A 794 -54.37 5.38 -34.27
C SER A 794 -53.31 4.34 -33.87
N ALA A 795 -53.71 3.15 -33.38
CA ALA A 795 -52.82 2.02 -33.16
C ALA A 795 -52.15 1.49 -34.44
N LEU A 796 -52.73 1.78 -35.61
CA LEU A 796 -52.19 1.47 -36.95
C LEU A 796 -51.54 2.69 -37.64
N GLY A 797 -51.33 3.80 -36.92
CA GLY A 797 -50.73 5.03 -37.47
C GLY A 797 -51.64 5.82 -38.41
N ALA A 798 -52.94 5.57 -38.40
CA ALA A 798 -53.93 6.23 -39.27
C ALA A 798 -54.90 7.12 -38.47
N SER A 799 -55.32 8.23 -39.09
CA SER A 799 -56.32 9.13 -38.50
C SER A 799 -57.74 8.68 -38.81
N PHE A 800 -58.61 8.68 -37.79
CA PHE A 800 -60.06 8.59 -37.98
C PHE A 800 -60.56 9.92 -38.55
N SER A 801 -61.29 9.84 -39.67
CA SER A 801 -61.67 11.01 -40.49
C SER A 801 -63.19 11.20 -40.60
N SER A 802 -63.98 10.14 -40.52
CA SER A 802 -65.44 10.24 -40.64
C SER A 802 -66.18 9.05 -40.04
N VAL A 803 -67.45 9.29 -39.67
CA VAL A 803 -68.42 8.27 -39.21
C VAL A 803 -68.49 7.07 -40.16
N GLY A 804 -68.38 7.27 -41.47
CA GLY A 804 -68.47 6.17 -42.44
C GLY A 804 -67.44 5.04 -42.27
N GLN A 805 -66.31 5.30 -41.59
CA GLN A 805 -65.29 4.26 -41.35
C GLN A 805 -65.79 3.18 -40.37
N ARG A 806 -66.63 3.53 -39.39
CA ARG A 806 -67.13 2.60 -38.36
C ARG A 806 -68.42 1.84 -38.75
N SER A 807 -68.71 1.74 -40.06
CA SER A 807 -69.89 1.03 -40.61
C SER A 807 -69.52 -0.30 -41.29
N VAL A 808 -70.43 -1.29 -41.31
CA VAL A 808 -70.28 -2.50 -42.16
C VAL A 808 -70.59 -2.14 -43.61
N PHE A 809 -71.65 -1.35 -43.80
CA PHE A 809 -72.06 -0.82 -45.09
C PHE A 809 -72.19 0.71 -45.01
N GLY A 810 -71.40 1.45 -45.79
CA GLY A 810 -71.40 2.91 -45.80
C GLY A 810 -71.67 3.51 -47.17
N SER A 811 -72.75 4.31 -47.29
CA SER A 811 -73.21 4.92 -48.54
C SER A 811 -73.17 6.45 -48.49
N GLU A 812 -72.44 7.06 -49.42
CA GLU A 812 -72.43 8.51 -49.71
C GLU A 812 -73.05 8.97 -51.05
N PRO A 813 -73.30 8.12 -52.08
CA PRO A 813 -73.85 8.62 -53.34
C PRO A 813 -75.28 9.16 -53.27
N ASN A 814 -75.60 10.02 -54.23
CA ASN A 814 -76.97 10.40 -54.57
C ASN A 814 -77.67 9.31 -55.40
N ASP A 815 -78.99 9.22 -55.25
CA ASP A 815 -79.86 8.29 -55.96
C ASP A 815 -79.40 6.82 -55.82
N PHE A 816 -79.03 6.45 -54.59
CA PHE A 816 -78.66 5.09 -54.23
C PHE A 816 -79.87 4.27 -53.79
N THR A 817 -79.95 3.00 -54.18
CA THR A 817 -80.96 2.04 -53.73
C THR A 817 -80.29 0.77 -53.21
N LEU A 818 -80.72 0.28 -52.05
CA LEU A 818 -80.32 -1.01 -51.47
C LEU A 818 -81.59 -1.84 -51.28
N GLN A 819 -81.64 -3.05 -51.85
CA GLN A 819 -82.85 -3.87 -51.77
C GLN A 819 -82.64 -5.38 -51.67
N ASN A 820 -83.63 -6.06 -51.06
CA ASN A 820 -83.76 -7.53 -51.01
C ASN A 820 -82.50 -8.26 -50.51
N LEU A 821 -81.89 -7.80 -49.40
CA LEU A 821 -80.74 -8.45 -48.76
C LEU A 821 -80.70 -8.26 -47.23
N THR A 822 -79.77 -8.92 -46.56
CA THR A 822 -79.46 -8.73 -45.15
C THR A 822 -78.10 -8.05 -44.97
N LEU A 823 -78.07 -6.95 -44.22
CA LEU A 823 -76.85 -6.40 -43.62
C LEU A 823 -76.74 -6.90 -42.18
N ARG A 824 -75.54 -7.33 -41.76
CA ARG A 824 -75.31 -7.79 -40.38
C ARG A 824 -74.00 -7.27 -39.78
N ASN A 825 -74.11 -6.47 -38.73
CA ASN A 825 -73.03 -6.20 -37.80
C ASN A 825 -73.11 -7.19 -36.64
N SER A 826 -72.06 -7.99 -36.43
CA SER A 826 -71.98 -8.95 -35.34
C SER A 826 -71.26 -8.44 -34.09
N THR A 827 -70.85 -7.16 -34.05
CA THR A 827 -70.23 -6.52 -32.88
C THR A 827 -71.14 -6.65 -31.64
N PRO A 828 -70.73 -7.37 -30.57
CA PRO A 828 -71.54 -7.55 -29.36
C PRO A 828 -71.96 -6.25 -28.67
N TYR A 829 -73.05 -6.28 -27.89
CA TYR A 829 -73.60 -5.11 -27.17
C TYR A 829 -72.63 -4.44 -26.18
N THR A 830 -71.72 -5.20 -25.56
CA THR A 830 -70.66 -4.65 -24.68
C THR A 830 -69.46 -4.08 -25.47
N GLY A 831 -69.64 -3.89 -26.78
CA GLY A 831 -68.61 -3.45 -27.71
C GLY A 831 -68.52 -1.94 -27.88
N PRO A 832 -67.46 -1.48 -28.55
CA PRO A 832 -67.35 -0.11 -29.02
C PRO A 832 -68.37 0.18 -30.14
N GLN A 833 -68.75 1.44 -30.27
CA GLN A 833 -69.74 1.94 -31.23
C GLN A 833 -69.35 1.58 -32.68
N ALA A 834 -70.25 0.88 -33.37
CA ALA A 834 -70.11 0.52 -34.77
C ALA A 834 -71.48 0.33 -35.44
N GLU A 835 -71.69 0.96 -36.58
CA GLU A 835 -72.94 0.93 -37.33
C GLU A 835 -73.05 -0.32 -38.22
N CYS A 836 -74.26 -0.87 -38.40
CA CYS A 836 -74.50 -1.83 -39.48
C CYS A 836 -74.64 -1.12 -40.84
N PHE A 837 -75.48 -0.07 -40.91
CA PHE A 837 -75.64 0.77 -42.09
C PHE A 837 -75.39 2.24 -41.77
N TRP A 838 -74.59 2.93 -42.60
CA TRP A 838 -74.36 4.36 -42.52
C TRP A 838 -74.71 5.08 -43.82
N GLY A 839 -75.50 6.15 -43.71
CA GLY A 839 -75.76 7.13 -44.75
C GLY A 839 -74.99 8.43 -44.51
N GLY A 840 -74.11 8.78 -45.45
CA GLY A 840 -73.22 9.93 -45.34
C GLY A 840 -73.84 11.27 -45.78
N ASN A 841 -73.21 12.36 -45.32
CA ASN A 841 -73.70 13.74 -45.46
C ASN A 841 -74.00 14.19 -46.91
N ASN A 842 -73.42 13.52 -47.91
CA ASN A 842 -73.58 13.86 -49.33
C ASN A 842 -74.73 13.10 -50.01
N ALA A 843 -75.35 12.13 -49.34
CA ALA A 843 -76.40 11.28 -49.90
C ALA A 843 -77.80 11.91 -49.71
N GLN A 844 -78.18 12.78 -50.64
CA GLN A 844 -79.46 13.52 -50.61
C GLN A 844 -80.68 12.62 -50.85
N ARG A 845 -80.49 11.46 -51.49
CA ARG A 845 -81.57 10.48 -51.73
C ARG A 845 -81.04 9.05 -51.68
N MET A 846 -81.55 8.28 -50.73
CA MET A 846 -81.30 6.84 -50.58
C MET A 846 -82.63 6.10 -50.41
N THR A 847 -82.76 4.95 -51.06
CA THR A 847 -83.90 4.03 -50.90
C THR A 847 -83.41 2.73 -50.27
N VAL A 848 -84.03 2.29 -49.18
CA VAL A 848 -83.76 0.99 -48.55
C VAL A 848 -85.05 0.19 -48.55
N ASN A 849 -85.12 -0.86 -49.38
CA ASN A 849 -86.36 -1.59 -49.67
C ASN A 849 -86.22 -3.09 -49.42
N GLU A 850 -87.06 -3.67 -48.56
CA GLU A 850 -86.99 -5.11 -48.20
C GLU A 850 -85.59 -5.57 -47.69
N VAL A 851 -84.90 -4.71 -46.93
CA VAL A 851 -83.58 -5.02 -46.35
C VAL A 851 -83.74 -5.38 -44.87
N ASN A 852 -83.07 -6.44 -44.42
CA ASN A 852 -82.83 -6.64 -42.98
C ASN A 852 -81.54 -5.91 -42.59
N ILE A 853 -81.57 -5.15 -41.50
CA ILE A 853 -80.36 -4.52 -40.95
C ILE A 853 -80.24 -4.99 -39.49
N LEU A 854 -79.26 -5.85 -39.23
CA LEU A 854 -79.11 -6.57 -37.97
C LEU A 854 -77.85 -6.07 -37.24
N SER A 855 -78.00 -5.55 -36.03
CA SER A 855 -76.90 -5.08 -35.19
C SER A 855 -77.19 -5.37 -33.72
N TYR A 856 -76.15 -5.63 -32.92
CA TYR A 856 -76.24 -5.54 -31.45
C TYR A 856 -75.72 -4.18 -30.93
N GLN A 857 -75.35 -3.28 -31.84
CA GLN A 857 -74.89 -1.91 -31.64
C GLN A 857 -75.81 -0.97 -32.42
N ASP A 858 -75.34 0.24 -32.76
CA ASP A 858 -76.03 1.13 -33.70
C ASP A 858 -76.41 0.37 -34.99
N THR A 859 -77.70 0.43 -35.32
CA THR A 859 -78.25 -0.33 -36.46
C THR A 859 -78.18 0.50 -37.74
N ILE A 860 -78.64 1.75 -37.68
CA ILE A 860 -78.63 2.72 -38.78
C ILE A 860 -78.15 4.06 -38.23
N MET A 861 -77.25 4.75 -38.95
CA MET A 861 -76.95 6.16 -38.73
C MET A 861 -77.00 6.93 -40.05
N THR A 862 -77.69 8.06 -40.07
CA THR A 862 -77.73 8.97 -41.21
C THR A 862 -77.35 10.37 -40.75
N ASN A 863 -76.24 10.91 -41.28
CA ASN A 863 -75.82 12.27 -40.96
C ASN A 863 -76.61 13.29 -41.78
N GLY A 864 -77.79 13.64 -41.28
CA GLY A 864 -78.49 14.84 -41.74
C GLY A 864 -77.76 16.09 -41.29
N GLY A 865 -77.14 16.81 -42.23
CA GLY A 865 -77.08 18.26 -42.10
C GLY A 865 -78.51 18.77 -42.29
N VAL A 866 -79.05 19.43 -41.26
CA VAL A 866 -80.32 20.18 -41.35
C VAL A 866 -80.07 21.50 -42.08
#